data_AF-A0AAU5X2G8-F1
#
_entry.id   AF-A0AAU5X2G8-F1
#
_cell.length_a   1.000
_cell.length_b   1.000
_cell.length_c   1.000
_cell.angle_alpha   90.00
_cell.angle_beta   90.00
_cell.angle_gamma   90.00
#
_symmetry.space_group_name_H-M   'P 1'
#
loop_
_entity.id
_entity.type
_entity.pdbx_description
1 polymer ?
#
loop_
_entity_poly.entity_id
_entity_poly.type
_entity_poly.pdbx_seq_one_letter_code
_entity_poly.pdbx_strand_id
1 'polypeptide(L)'
;MSDVIDYGRFAERLRQVMPRWADRDRMSPEEFAAHLADTGPRWELLRAFQEEWGYEPPGGEPRWPRWSEDEHRAYVRRLKEEATGEEEETFADVDLTLPIPAALDEWWDLPFNSFTYRPRLYWTNPVWPPTVRPDPTGYGVSDGLPPDNPFVGPDADHRVCVFKAEYEYCNEWGYLAAEAGQADPRVMVSTGEGWVPQSGSVSEFFLQLALMRLPSYYGWTVRLYEAEPDVERRVQQNFPAMGLLPWRELGNRTVVYGAPDAIVYLDGEGYADFGFVVHARSRAALEGVARTLGVDWSEEIESPRAAPPPLSLKADTTDRDGRWTVESVSDTPYPPAEAAAVPPAEILGTNRPDGLTVWAEEPGAGVVAGDQAGGVHLWPTSRPEDTGERGLTAAADDTAPADAAAGAESAAGTAENAAGTGDTTATENSADADGTTEAEDTAGTGNTTDGVSTDGDASAEGHEAGRLSRAAHDAPVTAITTRRFEGLGLTVASGDSGGLVNLWLPDDGWGPAALGRHGGEVVGVSAERLATGPAIAAAWSTGSVRLWDVGSGIEATLELGAGIAALSLDPEGTMTVGGPTGSAVLRLGIDRLWPRRDLTAAVHRFDWDELECATGPAGAVPDLLLAVVEADDDASAEAVLADLRAVLYGEGRVFSATVAAVPCLLMLVGEEDNPVRWPLLNLMGEFTRIALGPAGADEESRRWAEHTRTALEQCVPALYVLMDDDDPAVRAASALLLSEVPDARPDDGADPLSELMARIEKETEVETLASLVVAAARVVQGRADPPSAVFSRLCADSEHREVRAAAAAALLRCGPAGAAADSTITEAIDRELAAPESALDRPLRVVGLTRASFLATRVAS
;
A
#
# COMPACT_ATOMS: atom_id res chain seq x y z
N MET A 1 -5.92 -0.78 -0.66
CA MET A 1 -6.74 -0.26 -1.78
C MET A 1 -8.11 0.12 -1.22
N SER A 2 -8.56 1.37 -1.30
CA SER A 2 -10.01 1.65 -1.21
C SER A 2 -10.49 1.70 -2.65
N ASP A 3 -11.15 0.65 -3.11
CA ASP A 3 -11.74 0.59 -4.43
C ASP A 3 -12.79 1.71 -4.60
N VAL A 4 -12.87 2.28 -5.80
CA VAL A 4 -13.94 3.23 -6.18
C VAL A 4 -15.29 2.54 -5.96
N ILE A 5 -16.19 3.16 -5.20
CA ILE A 5 -17.49 2.56 -4.89
C ILE A 5 -18.53 3.03 -5.89
N ASP A 6 -19.05 2.10 -6.68
CA ASP A 6 -20.12 2.38 -7.63
C ASP A 6 -21.50 2.35 -6.94
N TYR A 7 -21.98 3.52 -6.50
CA TYR A 7 -23.34 3.65 -5.97
C TYR A 7 -24.42 3.44 -7.03
N GLY A 8 -24.07 3.49 -8.33
CA GLY A 8 -24.99 3.16 -9.41
C GLY A 8 -25.48 1.70 -9.34
N ARG A 9 -24.72 0.82 -8.70
CA ARG A 9 -25.10 -0.57 -8.44
C ARG A 9 -25.77 -0.80 -7.09
N PHE A 10 -26.09 0.25 -6.33
CA PHE A 10 -26.72 0.09 -5.01
C PHE A 10 -28.07 -0.62 -5.08
N ALA A 11 -28.87 -0.38 -6.13
CA ALA A 11 -30.13 -1.09 -6.35
C ALA A 11 -29.95 -2.60 -6.55
N GLU A 12 -28.78 -3.07 -6.96
CA GLU A 12 -28.43 -4.49 -7.01
C GLU A 12 -28.10 -5.02 -5.61
N ARG A 13 -27.29 -4.28 -4.85
CA ARG A 13 -26.95 -4.61 -3.45
C ARG A 13 -28.20 -4.73 -2.60
N LEU A 14 -29.12 -3.78 -2.72
CA LEU A 14 -30.40 -3.81 -2.01
C LEU A 14 -31.25 -5.03 -2.41
N ARG A 15 -31.32 -5.35 -3.71
CA ARG A 15 -32.06 -6.51 -4.21
C ARG A 15 -31.52 -7.86 -3.74
N GLN A 16 -30.23 -7.94 -3.41
CA GLN A 16 -29.61 -9.16 -2.88
C GLN A 16 -30.01 -9.43 -1.43
N VAL A 17 -30.28 -8.39 -0.65
CA VAL A 17 -30.65 -8.50 0.78
C VAL A 17 -32.16 -8.41 1.02
N MET A 18 -32.93 -7.92 0.03
CA MET A 18 -34.39 -7.94 0.05
C MET A 18 -34.98 -7.87 -1.37
N PRO A 19 -35.95 -8.74 -1.75
CA PRO A 19 -36.75 -8.53 -2.96
C PRO A 19 -37.57 -7.23 -2.86
N ARG A 20 -37.94 -6.60 -3.99
CA ARG A 20 -38.71 -5.35 -3.95
C ARG A 20 -40.06 -5.60 -3.27
N TRP A 21 -40.54 -4.65 -2.48
CA TRP A 21 -41.90 -4.71 -1.91
C TRP A 21 -42.99 -4.91 -2.99
N ALA A 22 -42.78 -4.37 -4.20
CA ALA A 22 -43.65 -4.59 -5.35
C ALA A 22 -43.68 -6.04 -5.89
N ASP A 23 -42.69 -6.87 -5.52
CA ASP A 23 -42.65 -8.29 -5.83
C ASP A 23 -43.39 -9.14 -4.78
N ARG A 24 -43.94 -8.52 -3.71
CA ARG A 24 -44.76 -9.20 -2.69
C ARG A 24 -45.89 -10.03 -3.31
N ASP A 25 -46.59 -9.48 -4.30
CA ASP A 25 -47.72 -10.16 -4.96
C ASP A 25 -47.28 -11.35 -5.84
N ARG A 26 -45.96 -11.49 -6.08
CA ARG A 26 -45.35 -12.60 -6.81
C ARG A 26 -44.81 -13.69 -5.89
N MET A 27 -44.88 -13.50 -4.57
CA MET A 27 -44.38 -14.41 -3.54
C MET A 27 -45.53 -15.03 -2.76
N SER A 28 -45.31 -16.23 -2.23
CA SER A 28 -46.23 -16.75 -1.22
C SER A 28 -46.14 -15.93 0.08
N PRO A 29 -47.21 -15.84 0.87
CA PRO A 29 -47.18 -15.14 2.17
C PRO A 29 -46.10 -15.67 3.13
N GLU A 30 -45.79 -16.97 3.05
CA GLU A 30 -44.77 -17.63 3.88
C GLU A 30 -43.35 -17.22 3.47
N GLU A 31 -43.05 -17.19 2.16
CA GLU A 31 -41.76 -16.70 1.63
C GLU A 31 -41.54 -15.23 1.98
N PHE A 32 -42.58 -14.40 1.83
CA PHE A 32 -42.51 -12.99 2.17
C PHE A 32 -42.26 -12.77 3.66
N ALA A 33 -42.98 -13.50 4.52
CA ALA A 33 -42.78 -13.44 5.97
C ALA A 33 -41.36 -13.89 6.39
N ALA A 34 -40.79 -14.90 5.72
CA ALA A 34 -39.42 -15.33 5.97
C ALA A 34 -38.39 -14.24 5.61
N HIS A 35 -38.58 -13.52 4.51
CA HIS A 35 -37.71 -12.39 4.15
C HIS A 35 -37.79 -11.20 5.12
N LEU A 36 -38.97 -10.96 5.71
CA LEU A 36 -39.12 -9.94 6.75
C LEU A 36 -38.47 -10.38 8.06
N ALA A 37 -38.46 -11.67 8.37
CA ALA A 37 -37.82 -12.21 9.58
C ALA A 37 -36.28 -12.20 9.52
N ASP A 38 -35.68 -12.29 8.34
CA ASP A 38 -34.23 -12.24 8.15
C ASP A 38 -33.73 -10.81 7.88
N THR A 39 -33.44 -10.09 8.96
CA THR A 39 -32.98 -8.69 8.96
C THR A 39 -31.45 -8.56 8.87
N GLY A 40 -30.70 -9.61 9.22
CA GLY A 40 -29.24 -9.61 9.32
C GLY A 40 -28.51 -9.05 8.09
N PRO A 41 -28.82 -9.53 6.86
CA PRO A 41 -28.21 -9.01 5.64
C PRO A 41 -28.44 -7.50 5.41
N ARG A 42 -29.56 -6.94 5.89
CA ARG A 42 -29.85 -5.50 5.77
C ARG A 42 -29.05 -4.67 6.77
N TRP A 43 -28.85 -5.19 7.97
CA TRP A 43 -27.95 -4.58 8.95
C TRP A 43 -26.50 -4.58 8.48
N GLU A 44 -26.08 -5.64 7.81
CA GLU A 44 -24.76 -5.71 7.19
C GLU A 44 -24.62 -4.69 6.04
N LEU A 45 -25.64 -4.51 5.20
CA LEU A 45 -25.64 -3.47 4.18
C LEU A 45 -25.58 -2.06 4.78
N LEU A 46 -26.31 -1.81 5.88
CA LEU A 46 -26.24 -0.56 6.64
C LEU A 46 -24.87 -0.34 7.27
N ARG A 47 -24.23 -1.38 7.82
CA ARG A 47 -22.88 -1.32 8.37
C ARG A 47 -21.87 -0.94 7.29
N ALA A 48 -21.88 -1.68 6.18
CA ALA A 48 -21.02 -1.42 5.04
C ALA A 48 -21.21 0.02 4.54
N PHE A 49 -22.45 0.47 4.29
CA PHE A 49 -22.71 1.83 3.85
C PHE A 49 -22.13 2.89 4.80
N GLN A 50 -22.24 2.69 6.11
CA GLN A 50 -21.66 3.60 7.11
C GLN A 50 -20.12 3.65 7.02
N GLU A 51 -19.48 2.48 6.93
CA GLU A 51 -18.02 2.36 6.80
C GLU A 51 -17.51 2.99 5.51
N GLU A 52 -18.24 2.83 4.39
CA GLU A 52 -17.91 3.47 3.11
C GLU A 52 -17.84 4.99 3.21
N TRP A 53 -18.72 5.60 4.01
CA TRP A 53 -18.74 7.04 4.29
C TRP A 53 -17.86 7.45 5.47
N GLY A 54 -16.96 6.58 5.95
CA GLY A 54 -15.99 6.90 6.99
C GLY A 54 -16.59 7.04 8.40
N TYR A 55 -17.77 6.47 8.63
CA TYR A 55 -18.31 6.36 9.98
C TYR A 55 -17.64 5.20 10.71
N GLU A 56 -16.98 5.53 11.83
CA GLU A 56 -16.47 4.56 12.80
C GLU A 56 -17.24 4.65 14.12
N PRO A 57 -17.70 3.52 14.70
CA PRO A 57 -18.31 3.51 16.02
C PRO A 57 -17.30 3.99 17.07
N PRO A 58 -17.64 4.99 17.91
CA PRO A 58 -16.69 5.55 18.88
C PRO A 58 -16.34 4.60 20.03
N GLY A 59 -17.00 3.43 20.13
CA GLY A 59 -16.94 2.53 21.27
C GLY A 59 -17.60 3.11 22.53
N GLY A 60 -17.74 2.28 23.57
CA GLY A 60 -18.37 2.67 24.83
C GLY A 60 -19.89 2.76 24.79
N GLU A 61 -20.48 3.36 25.83
CA GLU A 61 -21.94 3.50 25.96
C GLU A 61 -22.52 4.51 24.94
N PRO A 62 -23.70 4.23 24.36
CA PRO A 62 -24.35 5.14 23.44
C PRO A 62 -24.71 6.46 24.13
N ARG A 63 -24.58 7.58 23.41
CA ARG A 63 -24.98 8.90 23.92
C ARG A 63 -26.49 9.02 24.13
N TRP A 64 -27.25 8.24 23.37
CA TRP A 64 -28.70 8.16 23.46
C TRP A 64 -29.09 6.69 23.64
N PRO A 65 -29.14 6.19 24.89
CA PRO A 65 -29.56 4.82 25.17
C PRO A 65 -31.05 4.62 24.88
N ARG A 66 -31.47 3.38 24.65
CA ARG A 66 -32.87 3.01 24.38
C ARG A 66 -33.82 3.37 25.53
N TRP A 67 -33.36 3.23 26.77
CA TRP A 67 -34.09 3.56 28.00
C TRP A 67 -33.09 4.02 29.07
N SER A 68 -33.55 4.82 30.03
CA SER A 68 -32.95 4.83 31.36
C SER A 68 -33.31 3.56 32.15
N GLU A 69 -32.53 3.24 33.19
CA GLU A 69 -32.79 2.07 34.05
C GLU A 69 -34.18 2.14 34.73
N ASP A 70 -34.64 3.35 35.06
CA ASP A 70 -35.93 3.58 35.71
C ASP A 70 -37.11 3.42 34.73
N GLU A 71 -36.99 3.95 33.50
CA GLU A 71 -38.00 3.78 32.45
C GLU A 71 -38.16 2.31 32.06
N HIS A 72 -37.05 1.57 31.93
CA HIS A 72 -37.08 0.14 31.61
C HIS A 72 -37.80 -0.66 32.70
N ARG A 73 -37.51 -0.35 33.98
CA ARG A 73 -38.16 -0.99 35.13
C ARG A 73 -39.66 -0.69 35.19
N ALA A 74 -40.06 0.56 34.94
CA ALA A 74 -41.45 0.98 34.91
C ALA A 74 -42.24 0.23 33.82
N TYR A 75 -41.67 0.11 32.63
CA TYR A 75 -42.28 -0.64 31.54
C TYR A 75 -42.40 -2.14 31.81
N VAL A 76 -41.35 -2.78 32.35
CA VAL A 76 -41.40 -4.20 32.72
C VAL A 76 -42.47 -4.47 33.79
N ARG A 77 -42.64 -3.57 34.77
CA ARG A 77 -43.74 -3.68 35.75
C ARG A 77 -45.10 -3.61 35.08
N ARG A 78 -45.28 -2.68 34.14
CA ARG A 78 -46.54 -2.50 33.41
C ARG A 78 -46.88 -3.71 32.55
N LEU A 79 -45.90 -4.30 31.85
CA LEU A 79 -46.07 -5.54 31.08
C LEU A 79 -46.46 -6.74 31.96
N LYS A 80 -45.99 -6.79 33.21
CA LYS A 80 -46.28 -7.87 34.16
C LYS A 80 -47.56 -7.69 34.97
N GLU A 81 -48.35 -6.65 34.67
CA GLU A 81 -49.53 -6.27 35.46
C GLU A 81 -49.21 -5.93 36.93
N GLU A 82 -47.96 -5.54 37.22
CA GLU A 82 -47.43 -5.17 38.55
C GLU A 82 -47.32 -3.63 38.72
N ALA A 83 -48.11 -2.86 37.97
CA ALA A 83 -48.03 -1.39 37.94
C ALA A 83 -48.41 -0.75 39.29
N THR A 84 -47.69 0.33 39.67
CA THR A 84 -47.93 1.06 40.92
C THR A 84 -48.93 2.21 40.75
N GLY A 85 -49.30 2.53 39.51
CA GLY A 85 -50.24 3.60 39.15
C GLY A 85 -49.54 4.91 38.74
N GLU A 86 -48.26 5.07 39.07
CA GLU A 86 -47.43 6.19 38.60
C GLU A 86 -47.10 6.04 37.10
N GLU A 87 -47.17 4.82 36.56
CA GLU A 87 -46.87 4.53 35.14
C GLU A 87 -48.03 4.82 34.17
N GLU A 88 -49.23 5.15 34.66
CA GLU A 88 -50.40 5.37 33.78
C GLU A 88 -50.31 6.66 32.96
N GLU A 89 -49.70 7.71 33.49
CA GLU A 89 -49.45 8.94 32.73
C GLU A 89 -48.24 8.79 31.78
N THR A 90 -47.24 7.97 32.14
CA THR A 90 -45.99 7.82 31.38
C THR A 90 -46.12 7.03 30.09
N PHE A 91 -47.09 6.11 30.01
CA PHE A 91 -47.33 5.26 28.82
C PHE A 91 -48.76 5.40 28.29
N ALA A 92 -49.40 6.55 28.52
CA ALA A 92 -50.80 6.80 28.17
C ALA A 92 -51.08 6.71 26.66
N ASP A 93 -50.07 6.97 25.84
CA ASP A 93 -50.07 6.95 24.37
C ASP A 93 -49.43 5.67 23.78
N VAL A 94 -49.09 4.68 24.62
CA VAL A 94 -48.53 3.38 24.20
C VAL A 94 -49.57 2.28 24.36
N ASP A 95 -49.82 1.52 23.28
CA ASP A 95 -50.63 0.30 23.36
C ASP A 95 -49.76 -0.94 23.58
N LEU A 96 -49.69 -1.38 24.83
CA LEU A 96 -48.88 -2.53 25.24
C LEU A 96 -49.43 -3.88 24.76
N THR A 97 -50.64 -3.92 24.20
CA THR A 97 -51.19 -5.15 23.60
C THR A 97 -50.61 -5.43 22.22
N LEU A 98 -50.02 -4.42 21.58
CA LEU A 98 -49.35 -4.56 20.30
C LEU A 98 -47.88 -4.97 20.52
N PRO A 99 -47.39 -6.00 19.81
CA PRO A 99 -45.98 -6.35 19.85
C PRO A 99 -45.12 -5.29 19.18
N ILE A 100 -43.89 -5.10 19.68
CA ILE A 100 -42.88 -4.29 19.01
C ILE A 100 -42.18 -5.16 17.95
N PRO A 101 -42.03 -4.69 16.70
CA PRO A 101 -41.32 -5.43 15.67
C PRO A 101 -39.87 -5.75 16.04
N ALA A 102 -39.43 -6.97 15.77
CA ALA A 102 -38.07 -7.44 16.07
C ALA A 102 -36.98 -6.55 15.44
N ALA A 103 -37.16 -6.08 14.20
CA ALA A 103 -36.21 -5.20 13.53
C ALA A 103 -35.98 -3.87 14.27
N LEU A 104 -37.01 -3.35 14.95
CA LEU A 104 -36.88 -2.10 15.72
C LEU A 104 -36.10 -2.33 17.02
N ASP A 105 -36.32 -3.47 17.68
CA ASP A 105 -35.51 -3.90 18.84
C ASP A 105 -34.04 -4.09 18.45
N GLU A 106 -33.80 -4.87 17.39
CA GLU A 106 -32.45 -5.15 16.89
C GLU A 106 -31.68 -3.88 16.54
N TRP A 107 -32.33 -2.92 15.87
CA TRP A 107 -31.69 -1.67 15.47
C TRP A 107 -31.11 -0.92 16.67
N TRP A 108 -31.84 -0.84 17.80
CA TRP A 108 -31.35 -0.18 19.02
C TRP A 108 -30.10 -0.84 19.60
N ASP A 109 -29.98 -2.15 19.44
CA ASP A 109 -28.91 -2.97 20.01
C ASP A 109 -27.71 -3.13 19.07
N LEU A 110 -27.76 -2.59 17.85
CA LEU A 110 -26.64 -2.65 16.91
C LEU A 110 -25.40 -1.94 17.47
N PRO A 111 -24.23 -2.61 17.54
CA PRO A 111 -23.01 -2.02 18.11
C PRO A 111 -22.42 -0.88 17.26
N PHE A 112 -22.88 -0.74 16.02
CA PHE A 112 -22.47 0.29 15.08
C PHE A 112 -23.60 1.30 14.80
N ASN A 113 -24.62 1.39 15.67
CA ASN A 113 -25.75 2.30 15.45
C ASN A 113 -25.30 3.78 15.53
N SER A 114 -25.08 4.41 14.37
CA SER A 114 -24.66 5.81 14.31
C SER A 114 -25.65 6.80 14.90
N PHE A 115 -26.94 6.46 14.99
CA PHE A 115 -27.92 7.32 15.63
C PHE A 115 -27.72 7.37 17.15
N THR A 116 -27.58 6.23 17.82
CA THR A 116 -27.46 6.19 19.29
C THR A 116 -26.15 6.82 19.76
N TYR A 117 -25.09 6.75 18.95
CA TYR A 117 -23.81 7.40 19.22
C TYR A 117 -23.78 8.89 18.82
N ARG A 118 -24.42 9.27 17.71
CA ARG A 118 -24.40 10.65 17.17
C ARG A 118 -25.80 11.11 16.72
N PRO A 119 -26.75 11.28 17.65
CA PRO A 119 -28.16 11.56 17.32
C PRO A 119 -28.37 12.88 16.59
N ARG A 120 -27.49 13.87 16.83
CA ARG A 120 -27.52 15.18 16.16
C ARG A 120 -27.22 15.13 14.66
N LEU A 121 -26.66 14.03 14.12
CA LEU A 121 -26.50 13.87 12.68
C LEU A 121 -27.84 13.69 11.96
N TYR A 122 -28.85 13.20 12.69
CA TYR A 122 -30.08 12.72 12.09
C TYR A 122 -31.25 13.69 12.16
N TRP A 123 -31.19 14.69 13.05
CA TRP A 123 -32.26 15.69 13.27
C TRP A 123 -33.64 15.04 13.39
N THR A 124 -33.73 14.00 14.23
CA THR A 124 -34.98 13.27 14.48
C THR A 124 -35.03 12.85 15.94
N ASN A 125 -36.24 12.79 16.50
CA ASN A 125 -36.50 12.27 17.83
C ASN A 125 -36.89 10.79 17.75
N PRO A 126 -36.24 9.89 18.50
CA PRO A 126 -36.70 8.52 18.59
C PRO A 126 -37.94 8.48 19.50
N VAL A 127 -38.93 7.66 19.15
CA VAL A 127 -40.12 7.43 19.98
C VAL A 127 -40.08 5.98 20.43
N TRP A 128 -39.80 5.79 21.72
CA TRP A 128 -39.64 4.47 22.30
C TRP A 128 -40.20 4.41 23.73
N PRO A 129 -41.10 3.46 24.04
CA PRO A 129 -41.78 2.54 23.12
C PRO A 129 -42.58 3.27 22.02
N PRO A 130 -42.91 2.60 20.90
CA PRO A 130 -43.74 3.21 19.86
C PRO A 130 -45.11 3.65 20.40
N THR A 131 -45.54 4.87 20.06
CA THR A 131 -46.82 5.45 20.50
C THR A 131 -47.86 5.37 19.39
N VAL A 132 -49.15 5.34 19.74
CA VAL A 132 -50.23 5.13 18.75
C VAL A 132 -50.79 6.44 18.19
N ARG A 133 -51.26 6.41 16.94
CA ARG A 133 -52.05 7.48 16.30
C ARG A 133 -53.43 6.94 15.88
N PRO A 134 -54.54 7.66 16.16
CA PRO A 134 -54.60 8.95 16.84
C PRO A 134 -54.13 8.85 18.29
N ASP A 135 -53.40 9.86 18.75
CA ASP A 135 -52.81 9.88 20.09
C ASP A 135 -53.93 10.10 21.12
N PRO A 136 -54.14 9.17 22.08
CA PRO A 136 -55.17 9.31 23.10
C PRO A 136 -54.94 10.47 24.07
N THR A 137 -53.71 10.98 24.16
CA THR A 137 -53.35 12.14 25.01
C THR A 137 -53.57 13.48 24.30
N GLY A 138 -53.69 13.46 22.96
CA GLY A 138 -53.86 14.65 22.13
C GLY A 138 -52.58 15.43 21.81
N TYR A 139 -51.39 14.89 22.11
CA TYR A 139 -50.10 15.51 21.78
C TYR A 139 -49.56 15.13 20.39
N GLY A 140 -49.99 14.00 19.84
CA GLY A 140 -49.61 13.54 18.50
C GLY A 140 -50.05 14.50 17.40
N VAL A 141 -49.20 14.65 16.38
CA VAL A 141 -49.41 15.61 15.28
C VAL A 141 -50.17 15.04 14.10
N SER A 142 -50.65 13.79 14.20
CA SER A 142 -51.35 13.10 13.11
C SER A 142 -52.47 12.20 13.64
N ASP A 143 -53.53 12.05 12.84
CA ASP A 143 -54.59 11.09 13.08
C ASP A 143 -54.16 9.65 12.68
N GLY A 144 -55.01 8.66 12.91
CA GLY A 144 -54.86 7.33 12.32
C GLY A 144 -55.13 7.32 10.81
N LEU A 145 -55.11 6.13 10.20
CA LEU A 145 -55.51 5.98 8.80
C LEU A 145 -57.00 6.31 8.63
N PRO A 146 -57.38 6.98 7.51
CA PRO A 146 -58.79 7.20 7.21
C PRO A 146 -59.49 5.86 6.95
N PRO A 147 -60.82 5.75 7.18
CA PRO A 147 -61.57 4.51 6.95
C PRO A 147 -61.49 4.00 5.51
N ASP A 148 -61.37 4.92 4.53
CA ASP A 148 -61.12 4.62 3.13
C ASP A 148 -59.63 4.81 2.85
N ASN A 149 -58.83 3.77 3.09
CA ASN A 149 -57.40 3.76 2.83
C ASN A 149 -57.00 2.51 2.01
N PRO A 150 -55.91 2.59 1.22
CA PRO A 150 -55.47 1.48 0.38
C PRO A 150 -54.58 0.46 1.10
N PHE A 151 -54.30 0.64 2.39
CA PHE A 151 -53.24 -0.08 3.10
C PHE A 151 -53.76 -1.25 3.94
N VAL A 152 -54.92 -1.07 4.58
CA VAL A 152 -55.54 -2.06 5.46
C VAL A 152 -57.02 -2.22 5.15
N GLY A 153 -57.58 -3.39 5.48
CA GLY A 153 -58.99 -3.68 5.27
C GLY A 153 -59.92 -2.83 6.17
N PRO A 154 -61.23 -2.77 5.84
CA PRO A 154 -62.19 -1.97 6.61
C PRO A 154 -62.35 -2.42 8.06
N ASP A 155 -62.10 -3.69 8.37
CA ASP A 155 -62.21 -4.27 9.72
C ASP A 155 -60.85 -4.37 10.46
N ALA A 156 -59.76 -3.87 9.86
CA ALA A 156 -58.43 -3.92 10.45
C ALA A 156 -58.18 -2.77 11.44
N ASP A 157 -57.10 -2.85 12.22
CA ASP A 157 -56.67 -1.74 13.07
C ASP A 157 -56.12 -0.60 12.19
N HIS A 158 -56.79 0.56 12.22
CA HIS A 158 -56.43 1.74 11.43
C HIS A 158 -55.38 2.63 12.11
N ARG A 159 -54.90 2.25 13.29
CA ARG A 159 -53.89 3.02 14.02
C ARG A 159 -52.50 2.85 13.41
N VAL A 160 -51.65 3.85 13.65
CA VAL A 160 -50.23 3.84 13.29
C VAL A 160 -49.40 3.89 14.58
N CYS A 161 -48.41 3.01 14.70
CA CYS A 161 -47.45 2.96 15.80
C CYS A 161 -46.20 3.76 15.41
N VAL A 162 -46.09 4.97 15.93
CA VAL A 162 -45.01 5.93 15.69
C VAL A 162 -43.79 5.56 16.53
N PHE A 163 -42.65 5.35 15.86
CA PHE A 163 -41.37 5.04 16.51
C PHE A 163 -40.31 6.12 16.29
N LYS A 164 -40.63 7.16 15.50
CA LYS A 164 -39.72 8.26 15.23
C LYS A 164 -40.49 9.50 14.80
N ALA A 165 -39.99 10.67 15.15
CA ALA A 165 -40.52 11.95 14.71
C ALA A 165 -39.39 12.83 14.17
N GLU A 166 -39.75 13.76 13.29
CA GLU A 166 -38.86 14.84 12.86
C GLU A 166 -38.52 15.74 14.06
N TYR A 167 -37.43 16.49 13.97
CA TYR A 167 -36.89 17.27 15.10
C TYR A 167 -37.91 18.24 15.70
N GLU A 168 -38.67 18.92 14.85
CA GLU A 168 -39.75 19.85 15.22
C GLU A 168 -41.11 19.18 15.35
N TYR A 169 -41.17 17.85 15.21
CA TYR A 169 -42.39 17.04 15.21
C TYR A 169 -43.38 17.47 14.11
N CYS A 170 -42.89 17.93 12.96
CA CYS A 170 -43.76 18.26 11.83
C CYS A 170 -44.31 17.03 11.10
N ASN A 171 -43.55 15.93 11.13
CA ASN A 171 -43.95 14.64 10.60
C ASN A 171 -43.41 13.50 11.48
N GLU A 172 -44.11 12.37 11.41
CA GLU A 172 -43.89 11.19 12.23
C GLU A 172 -43.70 9.98 11.32
N TRP A 173 -42.84 9.05 11.70
CA TRP A 173 -42.66 7.76 11.05
C TRP A 173 -43.16 6.64 11.96
N GLY A 174 -43.94 5.74 11.37
CA GLY A 174 -44.55 4.65 12.11
C GLY A 174 -44.88 3.44 11.24
N TYR A 175 -45.06 2.29 11.87
CA TYR A 175 -45.60 1.10 11.22
C TYR A 175 -47.09 0.97 11.54
N LEU A 176 -47.82 0.21 10.72
CA LEU A 176 -49.26 0.04 10.92
C LEU A 176 -49.54 -0.90 12.10
N ALA A 177 -50.49 -0.57 12.97
CA ALA A 177 -50.87 -1.43 14.10
C ALA A 177 -51.35 -2.81 13.61
N ALA A 178 -52.04 -2.87 12.47
CA ALA A 178 -52.43 -4.12 11.82
C ALA A 178 -51.26 -5.00 11.37
N GLU A 179 -50.04 -4.46 11.30
CA GLU A 179 -48.82 -5.14 10.88
C GLU A 179 -47.80 -5.29 12.02
N ALA A 180 -48.12 -4.86 13.23
CA ALA A 180 -47.23 -4.90 14.40
C ALA A 180 -46.67 -6.29 14.71
N GLY A 181 -47.43 -7.35 14.39
CA GLY A 181 -47.00 -8.74 14.56
C GLY A 181 -45.95 -9.24 13.55
N GLN A 182 -45.60 -8.45 12.53
CA GLN A 182 -44.52 -8.78 11.60
C GLN A 182 -43.17 -8.41 12.21
N ALA A 183 -42.12 -9.18 11.87
CA ALA A 183 -40.77 -8.93 12.37
C ALA A 183 -40.19 -7.59 11.87
N ASP A 184 -40.53 -7.20 10.64
CA ASP A 184 -39.98 -6.02 9.95
C ASP A 184 -41.07 -5.35 9.05
N PRO A 185 -42.10 -4.72 9.64
CA PRO A 185 -43.25 -4.18 8.90
C PRO A 185 -42.89 -2.93 8.08
N ARG A 186 -43.76 -2.55 7.14
CA ARG A 186 -43.57 -1.33 6.33
C ARG A 186 -43.63 -0.07 7.19
N VAL A 187 -42.91 0.96 6.73
CA VAL A 187 -42.86 2.26 7.38
C VAL A 187 -43.66 3.28 6.59
N MET A 188 -44.56 3.95 7.29
CA MET A 188 -45.34 5.09 6.83
C MET A 188 -44.74 6.38 7.41
N VAL A 189 -45.03 7.49 6.74
CA VAL A 189 -44.70 8.84 7.21
C VAL A 189 -45.92 9.74 7.11
N SER A 190 -46.13 10.56 8.14
CA SER A 190 -47.21 11.55 8.11
C SER A 190 -46.79 12.76 7.28
N THR A 191 -47.74 13.27 6.51
CA THR A 191 -47.58 14.47 5.68
C THR A 191 -48.84 15.32 5.81
N GLY A 192 -48.84 16.53 5.25
CA GLY A 192 -50.05 17.36 5.18
C GLY A 192 -51.23 16.71 4.46
N GLU A 193 -50.99 15.64 3.69
CA GLU A 193 -52.00 14.86 2.96
C GLU A 193 -52.40 13.56 3.70
N GLY A 194 -51.85 13.31 4.90
CA GLY A 194 -52.03 12.09 5.67
C GLY A 194 -50.83 11.14 5.57
N TRP A 195 -51.06 9.86 5.86
CA TRP A 195 -50.02 8.83 5.89
C TRP A 195 -49.68 8.30 4.49
N VAL A 196 -48.40 8.34 4.12
CA VAL A 196 -47.88 7.80 2.86
C VAL A 196 -46.74 6.80 3.11
N PRO A 197 -46.49 5.84 2.20
CA PRO A 197 -45.36 4.92 2.36
C PRO A 197 -44.01 5.65 2.31
N GLN A 198 -43.13 5.37 3.27
CA GLN A 198 -41.74 5.83 3.28
C GLN A 198 -40.77 4.72 2.88
N SER A 199 -40.98 3.50 3.38
CA SER A 199 -40.08 2.38 3.12
C SER A 199 -40.81 1.04 3.17
N GLY A 200 -40.25 0.04 2.48
CA GLY A 200 -40.74 -1.33 2.51
C GLY A 200 -40.66 -1.97 3.89
N SER A 201 -39.67 -1.62 4.71
CA SER A 201 -39.55 -2.19 6.06
C SER A 201 -38.87 -1.23 7.04
N VAL A 202 -38.86 -1.59 8.34
CA VAL A 202 -38.16 -0.82 9.38
C VAL A 202 -36.65 -0.82 9.13
N SER A 203 -36.08 -1.96 8.76
CA SER A 203 -34.64 -2.05 8.48
C SER A 203 -34.23 -1.29 7.21
N GLU A 204 -35.05 -1.32 6.16
CA GLU A 204 -34.84 -0.50 4.96
C GLU A 204 -34.97 1.00 5.27
N PHE A 205 -35.91 1.39 6.14
CA PHE A 205 -36.05 2.77 6.59
C PHE A 205 -34.78 3.29 7.27
N PHE A 206 -34.18 2.51 8.18
CA PHE A 206 -32.95 2.96 8.87
C PHE A 206 -31.73 3.02 7.93
N LEU A 207 -31.65 2.12 6.95
CA LEU A 207 -30.68 2.23 5.85
C LEU A 207 -30.88 3.51 5.06
N GLN A 208 -32.11 3.80 4.63
CA GLN A 208 -32.44 5.02 3.90
C GLN A 208 -32.16 6.27 4.73
N LEU A 209 -32.51 6.27 6.02
CA LEU A 209 -32.24 7.38 6.91
C LEU A 209 -30.74 7.66 7.05
N ALA A 210 -29.91 6.62 7.21
CA ALA A 210 -28.45 6.76 7.23
C ALA A 210 -27.94 7.35 5.91
N LEU A 211 -28.48 6.87 4.78
CA LEU A 211 -28.19 7.39 3.46
C LEU A 211 -28.55 8.88 3.33
N MET A 212 -29.68 9.32 3.87
CA MET A 212 -30.12 10.72 3.78
C MET A 212 -29.31 11.67 4.68
N ARG A 213 -28.53 11.16 5.64
CA ARG A 213 -27.94 11.98 6.71
C ARG A 213 -26.41 11.94 6.73
N LEU A 214 -25.81 10.75 6.66
CA LEU A 214 -24.35 10.60 6.81
C LEU A 214 -23.54 11.27 5.70
N PRO A 215 -23.89 11.15 4.41
CA PRO A 215 -23.10 11.74 3.33
C PRO A 215 -22.95 13.26 3.46
N SER A 216 -23.97 13.93 4.02
CA SER A 216 -23.94 15.37 4.25
C SER A 216 -22.92 15.84 5.30
N TYR A 217 -22.49 14.93 6.17
CA TYR A 217 -21.54 15.22 7.25
C TYR A 217 -20.13 14.76 6.89
N TYR A 218 -19.99 13.60 6.26
CA TYR A 218 -18.71 12.97 5.94
C TYR A 218 -18.23 13.24 4.51
N GLY A 219 -19.12 13.68 3.62
CA GLY A 219 -18.84 13.89 2.20
C GLY A 219 -18.57 15.33 1.81
N TRP A 220 -17.82 15.48 0.73
CA TRP A 220 -17.80 16.71 -0.05
C TRP A 220 -19.17 16.95 -0.64
N THR A 221 -19.66 18.18 -0.61
CA THR A 221 -21.06 18.46 -0.87
C THR A 221 -21.25 19.62 -1.84
N VAL A 222 -22.22 19.50 -2.74
CA VAL A 222 -22.80 20.63 -3.48
C VAL A 222 -24.30 20.66 -3.19
N ARG A 223 -24.84 21.86 -2.93
CA ARG A 223 -26.28 22.09 -2.67
C ARG A 223 -26.77 23.22 -3.53
N LEU A 224 -27.75 22.95 -4.39
CA LEU A 224 -28.42 23.96 -5.20
C LEU A 224 -29.90 24.01 -4.80
N TYR A 225 -30.47 25.21 -4.78
CA TYR A 225 -31.89 25.41 -4.46
C TYR A 225 -32.81 24.69 -5.45
N GLU A 226 -32.49 24.76 -6.74
CA GLU A 226 -33.21 24.05 -7.80
C GLU A 226 -32.19 23.57 -8.84
N ALA A 227 -32.43 22.40 -9.43
CA ALA A 227 -31.69 21.98 -10.61
C ALA A 227 -32.33 22.60 -11.86
N GLU A 228 -31.50 23.00 -12.83
CA GLU A 228 -32.04 23.34 -14.15
C GLU A 228 -32.71 22.09 -14.77
N PRO A 229 -33.83 22.23 -15.50
CA PRO A 229 -34.56 21.08 -16.07
C PRO A 229 -33.70 20.15 -16.96
N ASP A 230 -32.65 20.71 -17.58
CA ASP A 230 -31.70 19.93 -18.39
C ASP A 230 -30.69 19.15 -17.53
N VAL A 231 -30.37 19.61 -16.31
CA VAL A 231 -29.55 18.88 -15.34
C VAL A 231 -30.33 17.68 -14.79
N GLU A 232 -31.59 17.84 -14.40
CA GLU A 232 -32.42 16.73 -13.91
C GLU A 232 -32.53 15.60 -14.93
N ARG A 233 -32.77 15.96 -16.20
CA ARG A 233 -32.83 14.99 -17.31
C ARG A 233 -31.49 14.27 -17.50
N ARG A 234 -30.36 14.99 -17.40
CA ARG A 234 -29.01 14.41 -17.49
C ARG A 234 -28.73 13.46 -16.32
N VAL A 235 -29.15 13.79 -15.10
CA VAL A 235 -29.03 12.88 -13.94
C VAL A 235 -29.78 11.59 -14.21
N GLN A 236 -31.07 11.68 -14.59
CA GLN A 236 -31.90 10.51 -14.87
C GLN A 236 -31.38 9.63 -16.02
N GLN A 237 -30.66 10.23 -16.97
CA GLN A 237 -30.07 9.52 -18.11
C GLN A 237 -28.74 8.83 -17.78
N ASN A 238 -27.93 9.44 -16.91
CA ASN A 238 -26.55 8.98 -16.67
C ASN A 238 -26.39 8.20 -15.36
N PHE A 239 -27.25 8.44 -14.37
CA PHE A 239 -27.16 7.81 -13.06
C PHE A 239 -28.42 6.99 -12.76
N PRO A 240 -28.29 5.71 -12.39
CA PRO A 240 -29.44 4.90 -12.03
C PRO A 240 -29.96 5.24 -10.63
N ALA A 241 -31.28 5.13 -10.45
CA ALA A 241 -31.91 5.25 -9.14
C ALA A 241 -31.47 4.11 -8.21
N MET A 242 -31.21 4.42 -6.95
CA MET A 242 -30.67 3.47 -5.96
C MET A 242 -31.68 2.41 -5.48
N GLY A 243 -32.95 2.49 -5.92
CA GLY A 243 -33.95 1.44 -5.70
C GLY A 243 -34.78 1.57 -4.42
N LEU A 244 -34.59 2.63 -3.65
CA LEU A 244 -35.41 3.00 -2.48
C LEU A 244 -36.66 3.80 -2.91
N LEU A 245 -37.70 3.80 -2.08
CA LEU A 245 -38.83 4.71 -2.25
C LEU A 245 -38.39 6.18 -2.05
N PRO A 246 -39.06 7.16 -2.66
CA PRO A 246 -38.72 8.57 -2.46
C PRO A 246 -38.74 8.97 -0.98
N TRP A 247 -37.82 9.84 -0.56
CA TRP A 247 -37.84 10.42 0.79
C TRP A 247 -38.97 11.44 0.91
N ARG A 248 -39.79 11.34 1.96
CA ARG A 248 -41.06 12.09 2.10
C ARG A 248 -41.14 13.02 3.31
N GLU A 249 -40.04 13.22 4.00
CA GLU A 249 -39.95 14.17 5.12
C GLU A 249 -40.42 15.57 4.70
N LEU A 250 -41.26 16.21 5.54
CA LEU A 250 -41.83 17.53 5.27
C LEU A 250 -42.56 17.68 3.92
N GLY A 251 -43.00 16.57 3.32
CA GLY A 251 -43.70 16.57 2.02
C GLY A 251 -42.78 16.38 0.80
N ASN A 252 -41.47 16.27 1.01
CA ASN A 252 -40.47 16.06 -0.05
C ASN A 252 -40.79 14.85 -0.94
N ARG A 253 -40.20 14.82 -2.14
CA ARG A 253 -40.21 13.65 -3.03
C ARG A 253 -38.82 13.41 -3.59
N THR A 254 -37.86 13.30 -2.68
CA THR A 254 -36.46 13.16 -3.09
C THR A 254 -36.19 11.75 -3.61
N VAL A 255 -35.79 11.65 -4.87
CA VAL A 255 -35.28 10.43 -5.49
C VAL A 255 -33.75 10.46 -5.43
N VAL A 256 -33.15 9.32 -5.09
CA VAL A 256 -31.71 9.17 -4.92
C VAL A 256 -31.12 8.37 -6.08
N TYR A 257 -30.07 8.92 -6.70
CA TYR A 257 -29.34 8.34 -7.81
C TYR A 257 -27.89 8.08 -7.42
N GLY A 258 -27.33 6.97 -7.90
CA GLY A 258 -25.97 6.55 -7.58
C GLY A 258 -24.98 6.87 -8.70
N ALA A 259 -23.81 7.38 -8.32
CA ALA A 259 -22.67 7.64 -9.19
C ALA A 259 -21.38 7.03 -8.59
N PRO A 260 -20.27 6.93 -9.35
CA PRO A 260 -18.98 6.50 -8.80
C PRO A 260 -18.52 7.43 -7.66
N ASP A 261 -18.38 6.88 -6.46
CA ASP A 261 -18.04 7.56 -5.20
C ASP A 261 -18.92 8.77 -4.84
N ALA A 262 -20.11 8.89 -5.45
CA ALA A 262 -21.03 10.00 -5.24
C ALA A 262 -22.50 9.57 -5.26
N ILE A 263 -23.35 10.35 -4.59
CA ILE A 263 -24.80 10.16 -4.51
C ILE A 263 -25.48 11.49 -4.84
N VAL A 264 -26.46 11.44 -5.74
CA VAL A 264 -27.22 12.59 -6.23
C VAL A 264 -28.66 12.52 -5.73
N TYR A 265 -29.15 13.62 -5.16
CA TYR A 265 -30.47 13.77 -4.59
C TYR A 265 -31.24 14.80 -5.42
N LEU A 266 -32.43 14.41 -5.90
CA LEU A 266 -33.31 15.28 -6.68
C LEU A 266 -34.71 15.28 -6.09
N ASP A 267 -35.21 16.45 -5.71
CA ASP A 267 -36.59 16.64 -5.29
C ASP A 267 -37.49 17.07 -6.45
N GLY A 268 -38.48 16.25 -6.78
CA GLY A 268 -39.33 16.48 -7.95
C GLY A 268 -40.51 17.45 -7.76
N GLU A 269 -40.76 17.93 -6.53
CA GLU A 269 -41.91 18.79 -6.21
C GLU A 269 -41.54 20.10 -5.49
N GLY A 270 -40.25 20.36 -5.21
CA GLY A 270 -39.76 21.64 -4.67
C GLY A 270 -40.13 21.90 -3.21
N TYR A 271 -40.32 20.84 -2.42
CA TYR A 271 -40.58 20.93 -0.98
C TYR A 271 -39.29 20.93 -0.15
N ALA A 272 -38.20 20.38 -0.70
CA ALA A 272 -36.91 20.35 -0.03
C ALA A 272 -36.25 21.74 0.01
N ASP A 273 -35.53 22.05 1.10
CA ASP A 273 -34.71 23.27 1.22
C ASP A 273 -33.72 23.43 0.04
N PHE A 274 -33.25 22.30 -0.48
CA PHE A 274 -32.40 22.20 -1.66
C PHE A 274 -32.98 21.13 -2.58
N GLY A 275 -33.49 21.55 -3.74
CA GLY A 275 -34.05 20.66 -4.75
C GLY A 275 -33.01 19.75 -5.42
N PHE A 276 -31.73 20.11 -5.31
CA PHE A 276 -30.64 19.31 -5.86
C PHE A 276 -29.41 19.31 -4.95
N VAL A 277 -28.97 18.11 -4.55
CA VAL A 277 -27.81 17.94 -3.68
C VAL A 277 -26.95 16.81 -4.22
N VAL A 278 -25.63 16.96 -4.15
CA VAL A 278 -24.68 15.88 -4.44
C VAL A 278 -23.71 15.76 -3.28
N HIS A 279 -23.53 14.53 -2.79
CA HIS A 279 -22.53 14.18 -1.80
C HIS A 279 -21.53 13.22 -2.44
N ALA A 280 -20.23 13.45 -2.24
CA ALA A 280 -19.19 12.55 -2.72
C ALA A 280 -18.12 12.26 -1.66
N ARG A 281 -17.50 11.08 -1.77
CA ARG A 281 -16.43 10.63 -0.85
C ARG A 281 -15.12 11.38 -1.08
N SER A 282 -14.95 12.02 -2.24
CA SER A 282 -13.81 12.87 -2.58
C SER A 282 -14.25 14.08 -3.39
N ARG A 283 -13.44 15.14 -3.39
CA ARG A 283 -13.65 16.31 -4.26
C ARG A 283 -13.65 15.93 -5.75
N ALA A 284 -12.72 15.07 -6.15
CA ALA A 284 -12.60 14.59 -7.53
C ALA A 284 -13.87 13.84 -8.01
N ALA A 285 -14.57 13.13 -7.11
CA ALA A 285 -15.83 12.47 -7.44
C ALA A 285 -16.97 13.47 -7.69
N LEU A 286 -17.05 14.58 -6.93
CA LEU A 286 -17.96 15.69 -7.27
C LEU A 286 -17.65 16.27 -8.65
N GLU A 287 -16.38 16.55 -8.94
CA GLU A 287 -15.96 17.08 -10.24
C GLU A 287 -16.27 16.09 -11.38
N GLY A 288 -16.17 14.78 -11.12
CA GLY A 288 -16.61 13.72 -12.03
C GLY A 288 -18.10 13.75 -12.34
N VAL A 289 -18.94 13.98 -11.33
CA VAL A 289 -20.39 14.18 -11.52
C VAL A 289 -20.65 15.46 -12.32
N ALA A 290 -19.97 16.57 -12.01
CA ALA A 290 -20.10 17.83 -12.74
C ALA A 290 -19.80 17.66 -14.24
N ARG A 291 -18.68 16.99 -14.56
CA ARG A 291 -18.29 16.67 -15.94
C ARG A 291 -19.32 15.82 -16.65
N THR A 292 -19.84 14.78 -15.99
CA THR A 292 -20.87 13.89 -16.55
C THR A 292 -22.15 14.67 -16.84
N LEU A 293 -22.50 15.58 -15.94
CA LEU A 293 -23.67 16.44 -16.10
C LEU A 293 -23.40 17.64 -17.00
N GLY A 294 -22.17 17.95 -17.40
CA GLY A 294 -21.84 19.13 -18.19
C GLY A 294 -22.21 20.44 -17.48
N VAL A 295 -21.88 20.54 -16.19
CA VAL A 295 -22.07 21.73 -15.33
C VAL A 295 -20.76 22.09 -14.64
N ASP A 296 -20.61 23.37 -14.29
CA ASP A 296 -19.56 23.85 -13.40
C ASP A 296 -20.22 24.35 -12.11
N TRP A 297 -19.78 23.78 -10.99
CA TRP A 297 -20.23 24.09 -9.64
C TRP A 297 -19.04 24.19 -8.67
N SER A 298 -17.87 24.54 -9.20
CA SER A 298 -16.60 24.51 -8.48
C SER A 298 -16.52 25.50 -7.32
N GLU A 299 -17.30 26.59 -7.38
CA GLU A 299 -17.41 27.59 -6.31
C GLU A 299 -18.39 27.17 -5.21
N GLU A 300 -19.27 26.21 -5.48
CA GLU A 300 -20.32 25.70 -4.59
C GLU A 300 -19.91 24.45 -3.80
N ILE A 301 -18.67 23.96 -3.99
CA ILE A 301 -18.15 22.77 -3.29
C ILE A 301 -17.88 23.10 -1.82
N GLU A 302 -18.68 22.50 -0.94
CA GLU A 302 -18.49 22.48 0.51
C GLU A 302 -17.59 21.30 0.91
N SER A 303 -16.62 21.56 1.79
CA SER A 303 -15.83 20.51 2.43
C SER A 303 -16.64 19.71 3.47
N PRO A 304 -16.25 18.46 3.78
CA PRO A 304 -16.88 17.67 4.82
C PRO A 304 -16.95 18.41 6.17
N ARG A 305 -18.07 18.26 6.89
CA ARG A 305 -18.26 18.84 8.24
C ARG A 305 -17.57 18.01 9.32
N ALA A 306 -17.36 16.73 9.07
CA ALA A 306 -16.51 15.89 9.90
C ALA A 306 -15.08 16.44 9.82
N ALA A 307 -14.48 16.75 10.97
CA ALA A 307 -13.03 16.94 11.01
C ALA A 307 -12.37 15.64 10.49
N PRO A 308 -11.25 15.73 9.75
CA PRO A 308 -10.45 14.56 9.48
C PRO A 308 -10.19 13.83 10.81
N PRO A 309 -10.30 12.50 10.85
CA PRO A 309 -10.07 11.74 12.08
C PRO A 309 -8.71 12.12 12.66
N PRO A 310 -8.57 12.21 13.99
CA PRO A 310 -7.31 12.61 14.59
C PRO A 310 -6.22 11.56 14.32
N LEU A 311 -4.98 12.01 14.20
CA LEU A 311 -3.81 11.13 14.10
C LEU A 311 -3.79 10.15 15.28
N SER A 312 -3.99 8.86 15.02
CA SER A 312 -4.19 7.82 16.04
C SER A 312 -2.90 7.21 16.59
N LEU A 313 -1.74 7.78 16.26
CA LEU A 313 -0.43 7.26 16.64
C LEU A 313 -0.15 7.49 18.13
N LYS A 314 0.61 6.57 18.74
CA LYS A 314 1.06 6.64 20.13
C LYS A 314 2.58 6.57 20.18
N ALA A 315 3.19 7.35 21.08
CA ALA A 315 4.62 7.27 21.35
C ALA A 315 5.04 5.84 21.72
N ASP A 316 6.27 5.48 21.35
CA ASP A 316 6.89 4.16 21.55
C ASP A 316 6.19 3.00 20.81
N THR A 317 5.30 3.30 19.86
CA THR A 317 4.73 2.28 18.97
C THR A 317 5.74 1.91 17.91
N THR A 318 6.10 0.63 17.82
CA THR A 318 6.98 0.08 16.79
C THR A 318 6.21 -0.89 15.91
N ASP A 319 6.48 -0.84 14.60
CA ASP A 319 5.95 -1.82 13.66
C ASP A 319 6.39 -3.24 14.03
N ARG A 320 5.60 -4.26 13.65
CA ARG A 320 5.91 -5.66 13.92
C ARG A 320 7.31 -6.06 13.46
N ASP A 321 7.72 -5.54 12.31
CA ASP A 321 8.99 -5.88 11.67
C ASP A 321 10.11 -4.88 12.03
N GLY A 322 9.84 -3.94 12.94
CA GLY A 322 10.80 -2.93 13.38
C GLY A 322 11.19 -1.93 12.29
N ARG A 323 10.38 -1.78 11.23
CA ARG A 323 10.62 -0.86 10.12
C ARG A 323 10.52 0.61 10.52
N TRP A 324 9.73 0.92 11.55
CA TRP A 324 9.61 2.26 12.11
C TRP A 324 9.20 2.22 13.57
N THR A 325 9.52 3.28 14.30
CA THR A 325 9.10 3.52 15.69
C THR A 325 8.64 4.96 15.86
N VAL A 326 7.51 5.19 16.53
CA VAL A 326 7.05 6.54 16.89
C VAL A 326 7.88 7.05 18.07
N GLU A 327 8.73 8.05 17.83
CA GLU A 327 9.55 8.68 18.88
C GLU A 327 8.74 9.65 19.74
N SER A 328 7.81 10.39 19.13
CA SER A 328 7.00 11.35 19.85
C SER A 328 5.68 11.64 19.15
N VAL A 329 4.70 12.09 19.93
CA VAL A 329 3.41 12.58 19.45
C VAL A 329 3.13 13.94 20.09
N SER A 330 2.47 14.81 19.35
CA SER A 330 2.12 16.16 19.79
C SER A 330 0.69 16.47 19.36
N ASP A 331 -0.12 17.03 20.27
CA ASP A 331 -1.44 17.58 19.95
C ASP A 331 -1.35 18.96 19.26
N THR A 332 -0.13 19.43 18.97
CA THR A 332 0.08 20.69 18.26
C THR A 332 -0.25 20.46 16.80
N PRO A 333 -1.19 21.22 16.21
CA PRO A 333 -1.49 21.14 14.80
C PRO A 333 -0.21 21.28 14.00
N TYR A 334 0.02 20.32 13.12
CA TYR A 334 1.12 20.40 12.17
C TYR A 334 0.48 20.79 10.85
N PRO A 335 0.65 22.05 10.42
CA PRO A 335 0.04 22.50 9.19
C PRO A 335 0.57 21.63 8.03
N PRO A 336 -0.21 21.42 6.96
CA PRO A 336 0.41 21.07 5.68
C PRO A 336 1.56 22.05 5.48
N ALA A 337 2.71 21.56 5.00
CA ALA A 337 3.75 22.48 4.57
C ALA A 337 3.03 23.48 3.67
N GLU A 338 2.95 24.76 4.06
CA GLU A 338 2.49 25.81 3.17
C GLU A 338 3.55 25.86 2.06
N ALA A 339 3.53 24.90 1.13
CA ALA A 339 3.84 25.17 -0.24
C ALA A 339 2.90 26.34 -0.53
N ALA A 340 3.43 27.57 -0.45
CA ALA A 340 2.62 28.75 -0.68
C ALA A 340 1.79 28.44 -1.93
N ALA A 341 0.49 28.75 -1.99
CA ALA A 341 -0.33 28.27 -3.11
C ALA A 341 0.26 28.64 -4.50
N VAL A 342 1.19 29.61 -4.50
CA VAL A 342 1.91 30.09 -5.66
C VAL A 342 3.35 30.50 -5.30
N PRO A 343 4.37 30.21 -6.14
CA PRO A 343 5.67 30.84 -6.03
C PRO A 343 5.58 32.37 -6.17
N PRO A 344 6.41 33.17 -5.47
CA PRO A 344 6.49 34.61 -5.68
C PRO A 344 6.58 34.99 -7.18
N ALA A 345 5.81 35.99 -7.61
CA ALA A 345 5.78 36.43 -9.02
C ALA A 345 7.16 36.86 -9.54
N GLU A 346 8.05 37.26 -8.64
CA GLU A 346 9.45 37.60 -8.92
C GLU A 346 10.28 36.40 -9.44
N ILE A 347 9.86 35.16 -9.15
CA ILE A 347 10.58 33.94 -9.52
C ILE A 347 10.13 33.39 -10.88
N LEU A 348 8.85 33.53 -11.24
CA LEU A 348 8.26 32.89 -12.42
C LEU A 348 8.26 33.76 -13.69
N GLY A 349 8.55 35.06 -13.56
CA GLY A 349 8.44 36.01 -14.65
C GLY A 349 6.99 36.22 -15.13
N THR A 350 6.82 36.71 -16.37
CA THR A 350 5.51 37.09 -16.93
C THR A 350 4.73 35.92 -17.54
N ASN A 351 5.33 34.73 -17.65
CA ASN A 351 4.77 33.58 -18.37
C ASN A 351 4.32 32.49 -17.38
N ARG A 352 3.41 32.86 -16.48
CA ARG A 352 2.87 31.97 -15.43
C ARG A 352 1.59 31.26 -15.90
N PRO A 353 1.44 29.94 -15.70
CA PRO A 353 0.17 29.25 -15.94
C PRO A 353 -0.89 29.70 -14.93
N ASP A 354 -2.13 29.82 -15.39
CA ASP A 354 -3.27 29.99 -14.49
C ASP A 354 -3.54 28.70 -13.73
N GLY A 355 -4.09 28.81 -12.51
CA GLY A 355 -4.52 27.64 -11.74
C GLY A 355 -3.41 26.82 -11.06
N LEU A 356 -2.23 27.40 -10.79
CA LEU A 356 -1.22 26.75 -9.94
C LEU A 356 -1.78 26.45 -8.53
N THR A 357 -1.41 25.29 -7.99
CA THR A 357 -1.93 24.76 -6.71
C THR A 357 -0.87 24.60 -5.64
N VAL A 358 0.30 24.09 -6.02
CA VAL A 358 1.42 23.76 -5.13
C VAL A 358 2.75 23.98 -5.85
N TRP A 359 3.82 24.25 -5.11
CA TRP A 359 5.17 24.33 -5.66
C TRP A 359 6.24 23.92 -4.66
N ALA A 360 7.42 23.62 -5.18
CA ALA A 360 8.63 23.38 -4.42
C ALA A 360 9.82 24.01 -5.15
N GLU A 361 10.86 24.35 -4.40
CA GLU A 361 12.11 24.90 -4.92
C GLU A 361 13.28 24.06 -4.44
N GLU A 362 14.20 23.77 -5.36
CA GLU A 362 15.51 23.24 -5.03
C GLU A 362 16.55 24.33 -5.28
N PRO A 363 17.24 24.83 -4.23
CA PRO A 363 18.21 25.91 -4.35
C PRO A 363 19.26 25.62 -5.43
N GLY A 364 19.33 26.51 -6.43
CA GLY A 364 20.29 26.41 -7.53
C GLY A 364 19.93 25.40 -8.64
N ALA A 365 18.82 24.66 -8.53
CA ALA A 365 18.34 23.77 -9.60
C ALA A 365 17.07 24.29 -10.30
N GLY A 366 16.11 24.82 -9.55
CA GLY A 366 14.87 25.35 -10.14
C GLY A 366 13.65 25.30 -9.24
N VAL A 367 12.55 25.85 -9.75
CA VAL A 367 11.22 25.81 -9.12
C VAL A 367 10.31 24.88 -9.90
N VAL A 368 9.61 23.99 -9.20
CA VAL A 368 8.56 23.13 -9.75
C VAL A 368 7.20 23.55 -9.23
N ALA A 369 6.16 23.52 -10.06
CA ALA A 369 4.79 23.78 -9.64
C ALA A 369 3.80 22.82 -10.28
N GLY A 370 2.74 22.48 -9.56
CA GLY A 370 1.57 21.76 -10.05
C GLY A 370 0.38 22.69 -10.29
N ASP A 371 -0.56 22.28 -11.14
CA ASP A 371 -1.79 23.02 -11.44
C ASP A 371 -3.09 22.21 -11.19
N GLN A 372 -4.22 22.90 -11.28
CA GLN A 372 -5.57 22.32 -11.13
C GLN A 372 -5.97 21.37 -12.26
N ALA A 373 -5.35 21.48 -13.44
CA ALA A 373 -5.61 20.61 -14.59
C ALA A 373 -4.74 19.34 -14.58
N GLY A 374 -3.87 19.17 -13.58
CA GLY A 374 -2.94 18.05 -13.48
C GLY A 374 -1.63 18.26 -14.24
N GLY A 375 -1.29 19.48 -14.61
CA GLY A 375 -0.02 19.88 -15.20
C GLY A 375 1.09 20.04 -14.16
N VAL A 376 2.33 19.68 -14.54
CA VAL A 376 3.54 19.92 -13.76
C VAL A 376 4.51 20.78 -14.59
N HIS A 377 5.02 21.85 -13.98
CA HIS A 377 5.86 22.87 -14.61
C HIS A 377 7.21 23.00 -13.88
N LEU A 378 8.32 23.12 -14.62
CA LEU A 378 9.65 23.42 -14.08
C LEU A 378 10.22 24.70 -14.70
N TRP A 379 10.80 25.54 -13.84
CA TRP A 379 11.65 26.66 -14.20
C TRP A 379 13.09 26.41 -13.70
N PRO A 380 14.02 25.98 -14.57
CA PRO A 380 15.40 25.72 -14.18
C PRO A 380 16.20 27.02 -13.98
N THR A 381 17.03 27.09 -12.94
CA THR A 381 17.78 28.31 -12.54
C THR A 381 19.08 28.55 -13.32
N SER A 382 19.20 28.05 -14.56
CA SER A 382 20.38 27.98 -15.48
C SER A 382 20.98 26.57 -15.59
N ARG A 383 21.28 26.13 -16.82
CA ARG A 383 22.03 24.87 -17.09
C ARG A 383 23.42 24.96 -16.45
N PRO A 384 23.97 23.88 -15.84
CA PRO A 384 25.40 23.82 -15.59
C PRO A 384 26.13 23.92 -16.93
N GLU A 385 27.13 24.80 -16.99
CA GLU A 385 27.97 24.98 -18.16
C GLU A 385 28.55 23.63 -18.62
N ASP A 386 28.52 23.42 -19.93
CA ASP A 386 29.20 22.35 -20.64
C ASP A 386 30.72 22.49 -20.43
N THR A 387 31.24 22.02 -19.30
CA THR A 387 32.67 21.71 -19.19
C THR A 387 32.91 20.41 -19.92
N GLY A 388 33.12 20.54 -21.23
CA GLY A 388 33.52 19.43 -22.09
C GLY A 388 34.78 18.75 -21.57
N GLU A 389 34.73 17.43 -21.45
CA GLU A 389 35.53 16.50 -22.26
C GLU A 389 35.23 15.07 -21.79
N ARG A 390 34.56 14.29 -22.66
CA ARG A 390 34.63 12.84 -22.62
C ARG A 390 36.06 12.43 -23.00
N GLY A 391 36.86 12.09 -22.00
CA GLY A 391 38.14 11.41 -22.14
C GLY A 391 38.12 10.05 -21.45
N LEU A 392 37.92 8.99 -22.24
CA LEU A 392 38.26 7.62 -21.85
C LEU A 392 39.73 7.55 -21.38
N THR A 393 39.98 7.04 -20.18
CA THR A 393 40.99 5.99 -19.91
C THR A 393 40.88 5.47 -18.48
N ALA A 394 40.85 4.15 -18.36
CA ALA A 394 41.13 3.40 -17.14
C ALA A 394 42.57 3.62 -16.64
N ALA A 395 42.77 3.67 -15.32
CA ALA A 395 43.88 3.01 -14.63
C ALA A 395 43.70 3.02 -13.11
N ALA A 396 44.16 1.93 -12.50
CA ALA A 396 44.18 1.57 -11.09
C ALA A 396 45.04 2.46 -10.16
N ASP A 397 44.89 2.15 -8.87
CA ASP A 397 45.85 2.20 -7.76
C ASP A 397 45.84 3.38 -6.76
N ASP A 398 45.28 3.05 -5.58
CA ASP A 398 46.00 2.73 -4.33
C ASP A 398 46.07 3.76 -3.18
N THR A 399 45.86 3.21 -1.97
CA THR A 399 46.24 3.65 -0.60
C THR A 399 45.46 4.73 0.18
N ALA A 400 44.98 4.31 1.36
CA ALA A 400 44.45 5.08 2.50
C ALA A 400 45.58 5.70 3.40
N PRO A 401 45.38 6.19 4.65
CA PRO A 401 44.16 6.60 5.40
C PRO A 401 44.29 7.94 6.22
N ALA A 402 43.15 8.33 6.85
CA ALA A 402 42.94 9.03 8.14
C ALA A 402 43.78 10.26 8.60
N ASP A 403 43.12 11.37 8.98
CA ASP A 403 43.17 11.92 10.36
C ASP A 403 42.24 13.14 10.65
N ALA A 404 41.62 13.08 11.84
CA ALA A 404 41.37 14.12 12.86
C ALA A 404 40.60 15.46 12.59
N ALA A 405 39.37 15.50 13.13
CA ALA A 405 38.90 16.29 14.30
C ALA A 405 38.95 17.85 14.38
N ALA A 406 37.77 18.38 14.77
CA ALA A 406 37.49 19.36 15.83
C ALA A 406 37.28 20.87 15.52
N GLY A 407 36.20 21.42 16.13
CA GLY A 407 36.04 22.83 16.56
C GLY A 407 34.83 23.54 15.95
N ALA A 408 33.64 23.58 16.56
CA ALA A 408 33.20 24.30 17.77
C ALA A 408 32.52 25.68 17.48
N GLU A 409 31.32 25.81 18.07
CA GLU A 409 30.70 27.00 18.67
C GLU A 409 29.94 28.06 17.84
N SER A 410 28.61 28.04 18.02
CA SER A 410 27.79 29.08 18.69
C SER A 410 27.94 30.55 18.24
N ALA A 411 26.84 31.15 17.79
CA ALA A 411 26.26 32.32 18.47
C ALA A 411 24.83 32.62 17.96
N ALA A 412 23.89 32.60 18.90
CA ALA A 412 22.60 33.28 18.79
C ALA A 412 22.81 34.81 18.76
N GLY A 413 22.00 35.51 17.96
CA GLY A 413 21.97 36.97 17.88
C GLY A 413 20.57 37.44 17.54
N THR A 414 19.88 37.93 18.57
CA THR A 414 18.54 38.50 18.59
C THR A 414 18.32 39.69 17.67
N ALA A 415 17.04 39.83 17.29
CA ALA A 415 16.37 40.94 16.62
C ALA A 415 16.79 42.34 17.07
N GLU A 416 16.72 43.31 16.14
CA GLU A 416 16.19 44.63 16.44
C GLU A 416 15.67 45.39 15.20
N ASN A 417 14.55 46.06 15.45
CA ASN A 417 13.77 46.92 14.57
C ASN A 417 14.56 48.06 13.91
N ALA A 418 14.10 48.51 12.73
CA ALA A 418 13.96 49.94 12.48
C ALA A 418 12.92 50.20 11.38
N ALA A 419 11.77 50.71 11.81
CA ALA A 419 10.80 51.39 10.98
C ALA A 419 11.42 52.65 10.35
N GLY A 420 11.17 52.87 9.06
CA GLY A 420 11.48 54.09 8.32
C GLY A 420 10.24 54.55 7.56
N THR A 421 9.52 55.47 8.18
CA THR A 421 8.35 56.19 7.65
C THR A 421 8.68 57.00 6.40
N GLY A 422 7.77 57.00 5.43
CA GLY A 422 7.80 57.90 4.27
C GLY A 422 6.46 57.93 3.54
N ASP A 423 5.52 58.69 4.11
CA ASP A 423 4.26 59.12 3.50
C ASP A 423 4.54 60.07 2.32
N THR A 424 3.81 59.95 1.20
CA THR A 424 3.20 61.07 0.47
C THR A 424 2.37 60.61 -0.75
N THR A 425 1.05 60.74 -0.59
CA THR A 425 0.08 61.39 -1.50
C THR A 425 0.01 61.08 -3.01
N ALA A 426 -1.13 60.49 -3.37
CA ALA A 426 -1.98 60.64 -4.57
C ALA A 426 -1.60 61.67 -5.66
N THR A 427 -1.77 61.29 -6.93
CA THR A 427 -2.74 61.90 -7.86
C THR A 427 -2.85 61.14 -9.20
N GLU A 428 -4.10 60.87 -9.57
CA GLU A 428 -4.74 60.78 -10.89
C GLU A 428 -3.88 60.88 -12.17
N ASN A 429 -4.09 59.94 -13.11
CA ASN A 429 -4.77 60.26 -14.37
C ASN A 429 -5.06 59.04 -15.27
N SER A 430 -6.27 59.09 -15.82
CA SER A 430 -6.85 58.28 -16.88
C SER A 430 -6.07 58.27 -18.20
N ALA A 431 -6.17 57.18 -18.96
CA ALA A 431 -6.37 57.24 -20.40
C ALA A 431 -6.96 55.92 -20.93
N ASP A 432 -8.13 56.05 -21.54
CA ASP A 432 -8.81 55.09 -22.41
C ASP A 432 -7.94 54.67 -23.61
N ALA A 433 -8.12 53.43 -24.10
CA ALA A 433 -8.29 53.14 -25.53
C ALA A 433 -8.71 51.67 -25.76
N ASP A 434 -10.02 51.54 -25.93
CA ASP A 434 -10.78 50.67 -26.82
C ASP A 434 -10.00 49.99 -27.98
N GLY A 435 -10.39 48.76 -28.32
CA GLY A 435 -9.80 48.01 -29.42
C GLY A 435 -10.28 46.56 -29.53
N THR A 436 -11.59 46.37 -29.63
CA THR A 436 -12.25 45.11 -30.01
C THR A 436 -11.83 44.66 -31.43
N THR A 437 -11.68 43.35 -31.64
CA THR A 437 -12.09 42.70 -32.90
C THR A 437 -12.46 41.24 -32.65
N GLU A 438 -13.73 40.95 -32.92
CA GLU A 438 -14.36 39.65 -33.03
C GLU A 438 -14.01 38.96 -34.36
N ALA A 439 -14.16 37.62 -34.38
CA ALA A 439 -14.73 36.78 -35.45
C ALA A 439 -14.05 35.39 -35.42
N GLU A 440 -14.72 34.38 -34.88
CA GLU A 440 -15.69 33.48 -35.55
C GLU A 440 -15.03 32.24 -36.20
N ASP A 441 -15.27 31.11 -35.51
CA ASP A 441 -15.99 29.93 -36.02
C ASP A 441 -15.46 29.19 -37.26
N THR A 442 -15.10 27.91 -37.09
CA THR A 442 -15.75 26.77 -37.77
C THR A 442 -15.10 25.42 -37.43
N ALA A 443 -15.98 24.45 -37.20
CA ALA A 443 -15.75 23.06 -36.81
C ALA A 443 -15.06 22.18 -37.87
N GLY A 444 -14.41 21.09 -37.42
CA GLY A 444 -14.07 19.96 -38.30
C GLY A 444 -13.08 18.93 -37.71
N THR A 445 -13.64 17.89 -37.09
CA THR A 445 -13.10 16.56 -36.76
C THR A 445 -11.81 16.08 -37.44
N GLY A 446 -10.89 15.48 -36.66
CA GLY A 446 -9.86 14.57 -37.18
C GLY A 446 -8.76 14.21 -36.17
N ASN A 447 -8.84 13.01 -35.59
CA ASN A 447 -7.79 12.37 -34.80
C ASN A 447 -6.59 11.97 -35.69
N THR A 448 -5.36 12.39 -35.37
CA THR A 448 -4.10 11.63 -35.54
C THR A 448 -2.89 12.39 -34.97
N THR A 449 -2.18 11.72 -34.05
CA THR A 449 -0.72 11.59 -33.86
C THR A 449 0.26 12.63 -34.44
N ASP A 450 1.24 12.97 -33.58
CA ASP A 450 2.60 13.44 -33.83
C ASP A 450 2.84 14.82 -34.47
N GLY A 451 3.52 15.67 -33.69
CA GLY A 451 4.05 16.95 -34.12
C GLY A 451 4.97 17.55 -33.07
N VAL A 452 6.18 16.99 -32.93
CA VAL A 452 7.32 17.69 -32.33
C VAL A 452 7.56 18.96 -33.15
N SER A 453 7.27 20.12 -32.55
CA SER A 453 7.64 21.43 -33.10
C SER A 453 9.00 21.84 -32.56
N THR A 454 10.05 21.47 -33.29
CA THR A 454 11.33 22.20 -33.26
C THR A 454 11.31 23.21 -34.39
N ASP A 455 11.24 24.50 -34.07
CA ASP A 455 11.80 25.54 -34.92
C ASP A 455 12.38 26.63 -34.03
N GLY A 456 13.71 26.72 -34.07
CA GLY A 456 14.47 27.83 -33.54
C GLY A 456 14.67 28.87 -34.63
N ASP A 457 14.44 30.14 -34.27
CA ASP A 457 15.04 31.25 -34.97
C ASP A 457 15.88 32.04 -33.96
N ALA A 458 17.20 31.92 -34.09
CA ALA A 458 18.18 32.53 -33.21
C ALA A 458 18.41 33.98 -33.63
N SER A 459 17.84 34.90 -32.88
CA SER A 459 18.29 36.30 -32.81
C SER A 459 18.79 36.56 -31.40
N ALA A 460 20.09 36.78 -31.25
CA ALA A 460 20.74 37.01 -29.97
C ALA A 460 20.36 38.39 -29.40
N GLU A 461 19.57 38.39 -28.33
CA GLU A 461 19.56 39.38 -27.22
C GLU A 461 18.68 38.82 -26.07
N GLY A 462 19.28 38.50 -24.92
CA GLY A 462 18.61 38.11 -23.66
C GLY A 462 18.01 36.70 -23.58
N HIS A 463 18.76 35.70 -23.09
CA HIS A 463 18.23 34.33 -22.89
C HIS A 463 17.42 34.24 -21.58
N GLU A 464 16.09 34.24 -21.67
CA GLU A 464 15.20 33.77 -20.60
C GLU A 464 15.31 32.24 -20.47
N ALA A 465 15.48 31.73 -19.25
CA ALA A 465 15.46 30.29 -18.96
C ALA A 465 14.06 29.72 -19.27
N GLY A 466 13.96 28.84 -20.27
CA GLY A 466 12.68 28.30 -20.74
C GLY A 466 11.99 27.38 -19.74
N ARG A 467 10.68 27.59 -19.53
CA ARG A 467 9.78 26.75 -18.73
C ARG A 467 9.53 25.39 -19.41
N LEU A 468 9.68 24.29 -18.68
CA LEU A 468 9.27 22.95 -19.11
C LEU A 468 7.89 22.62 -18.52
N SER A 469 7.00 21.96 -19.26
CA SER A 469 5.64 21.65 -18.79
C SER A 469 5.16 20.32 -19.35
N ARG A 470 4.44 19.53 -18.54
CA ARG A 470 3.84 18.26 -18.95
C ARG A 470 2.48 18.05 -18.29
N ALA A 471 1.55 17.47 -19.04
CA ALA A 471 0.34 16.88 -18.48
C ALA A 471 0.74 15.59 -17.75
N ALA A 472 0.60 15.62 -16.43
CA ALA A 472 1.14 14.64 -15.51
C ALA A 472 0.06 13.77 -14.88
N HIS A 473 -1.07 14.39 -14.60
CA HIS A 473 -2.18 13.85 -13.82
C HIS A 473 -3.50 14.14 -14.54
N ASP A 474 -4.51 13.30 -14.32
CA ASP A 474 -5.89 13.52 -14.80
C ASP A 474 -6.74 14.30 -13.79
N ALA A 475 -6.11 14.77 -12.71
CA ALA A 475 -6.72 15.43 -11.56
C ALA A 475 -5.76 16.51 -11.00
N PRO A 476 -6.27 17.48 -10.21
CA PRO A 476 -5.44 18.52 -9.59
C PRO A 476 -4.21 17.96 -8.87
N VAL A 477 -3.06 18.60 -9.08
CA VAL A 477 -1.83 18.30 -8.33
C VAL A 477 -1.95 18.86 -6.92
N THR A 478 -1.80 18.02 -5.90
CA THR A 478 -2.05 18.36 -4.49
C THR A 478 -0.78 18.33 -3.65
N ALA A 479 0.28 17.69 -4.13
CA ALA A 479 1.57 17.67 -3.47
C ALA A 479 2.69 17.63 -4.53
N ILE A 480 3.79 18.33 -4.28
CA ILE A 480 4.96 18.32 -5.16
C ILE A 480 6.24 18.55 -4.35
N THR A 481 7.32 17.93 -4.77
CA THR A 481 8.67 18.12 -4.21
C THR A 481 9.71 18.04 -5.32
N THR A 482 10.87 18.65 -5.08
CA THR A 482 12.02 18.59 -5.98
C THR A 482 13.30 18.50 -5.17
N ARG A 483 14.27 17.74 -5.67
CA ARG A 483 15.60 17.61 -5.07
C ARG A 483 16.65 17.21 -6.09
N ARG A 484 17.90 17.65 -5.90
CA ARG A 484 19.02 17.19 -6.72
C ARG A 484 19.80 16.08 -6.01
N PHE A 485 19.99 14.98 -6.73
CA PHE A 485 20.76 13.83 -6.26
C PHE A 485 22.02 13.65 -7.09
N GLU A 486 23.15 13.37 -6.42
CA GLU A 486 24.36 12.92 -7.11
C GLU A 486 24.10 11.61 -7.87
N GLY A 487 24.49 11.57 -9.14
CA GLY A 487 24.30 10.42 -10.04
C GLY A 487 22.95 10.34 -10.76
N LEU A 488 21.87 10.91 -10.18
CA LEU A 488 20.51 10.88 -10.74
C LEU A 488 20.03 12.24 -11.27
N GLY A 489 20.71 13.33 -10.91
CA GLY A 489 20.37 14.67 -11.36
C GLY A 489 19.20 15.29 -10.59
N LEU A 490 18.49 16.21 -11.24
CA LEU A 490 17.26 16.77 -10.67
C LEU A 490 16.17 15.68 -10.60
N THR A 491 15.40 15.66 -9.53
CA THR A 491 14.32 14.69 -9.33
C THR A 491 13.11 15.43 -8.82
N VAL A 492 11.98 15.23 -9.50
CA VAL A 492 10.69 15.82 -9.11
C VAL A 492 9.74 14.69 -8.78
N ALA A 493 8.95 14.83 -7.72
CA ALA A 493 7.86 13.92 -7.43
C ALA A 493 6.57 14.71 -7.21
N SER A 494 5.47 14.24 -7.79
CA SER A 494 4.16 14.92 -7.76
C SER A 494 3.05 13.94 -7.43
N GLY A 495 2.08 14.38 -6.63
CA GLY A 495 0.90 13.64 -6.23
C GLY A 495 -0.38 14.39 -6.60
N ASP A 496 -1.45 13.67 -6.95
CA ASP A 496 -2.75 14.25 -7.27
C ASP A 496 -3.87 13.89 -6.29
N SER A 497 -5.00 14.60 -6.43
CA SER A 497 -6.23 14.34 -5.68
C SER A 497 -6.91 13.00 -6.00
N GLY A 498 -6.51 12.33 -7.09
CA GLY A 498 -6.90 10.97 -7.45
C GLY A 498 -6.03 9.89 -6.81
N GLY A 499 -5.01 10.28 -6.03
CA GLY A 499 -4.13 9.38 -5.29
C GLY A 499 -2.94 8.84 -6.07
N LEU A 500 -2.67 9.31 -7.29
CA LEU A 500 -1.52 8.90 -8.10
C LEU A 500 -0.27 9.72 -7.74
N VAL A 501 0.88 9.05 -7.63
CA VAL A 501 2.20 9.65 -7.46
C VAL A 501 3.07 9.35 -8.67
N ASN A 502 3.68 10.39 -9.25
CA ASN A 502 4.60 10.32 -10.37
C ASN A 502 6.00 10.81 -9.99
N LEU A 503 7.02 10.20 -10.57
CA LEU A 503 8.42 10.60 -10.55
C LEU A 503 8.85 11.16 -11.89
N TRP A 504 9.71 12.18 -11.87
CA TRP A 504 10.26 12.82 -13.04
C TRP A 504 11.77 12.96 -12.92
N LEU A 505 12.47 12.57 -13.98
CA LEU A 505 13.92 12.74 -14.14
C LEU A 505 14.18 13.67 -15.34
N PRO A 506 14.31 14.98 -15.09
CA PRO A 506 14.51 16.00 -16.12
C PRO A 506 15.73 15.77 -17.01
N ASP A 507 16.81 15.31 -16.39
CA ASP A 507 18.12 15.21 -17.00
C ASP A 507 18.23 14.00 -17.96
N ASP A 508 17.44 12.94 -17.73
CA ASP A 508 17.50 11.66 -18.47
C ASP A 508 16.37 11.46 -19.49
N GLY A 509 15.50 12.46 -19.65
CA GLY A 509 14.32 12.37 -20.50
C GLY A 509 13.07 12.69 -19.71
N TRP A 510 12.75 13.98 -19.62
CA TRP A 510 11.59 14.52 -18.93
C TRP A 510 10.27 13.83 -19.34
N GLY A 511 9.86 12.81 -18.56
CA GLY A 511 8.59 12.09 -18.68
C GLY A 511 8.17 11.48 -17.32
N PRO A 512 6.85 11.41 -17.03
CA PRO A 512 6.37 10.83 -15.77
C PRO A 512 6.56 9.31 -15.76
N ALA A 513 7.12 8.80 -14.67
CA ALA A 513 7.02 7.40 -14.28
C ALA A 513 6.08 7.29 -13.08
N ALA A 514 5.01 6.51 -13.21
CA ALA A 514 4.11 6.26 -12.10
C ALA A 514 4.83 5.43 -11.01
N LEU A 515 4.94 5.98 -9.80
CA LEU A 515 5.49 5.26 -8.65
C LEU A 515 4.43 4.41 -7.96
N GLY A 516 3.21 4.93 -7.85
CA GLY A 516 2.12 4.20 -7.22
C GLY A 516 0.85 5.01 -7.15
N ARG A 517 -0.27 4.30 -6.92
CA ARG A 517 -1.58 4.89 -6.67
C ARG A 517 -2.17 4.26 -5.41
N HIS A 518 -2.73 5.09 -4.55
CA HIS A 518 -3.55 4.63 -3.42
C HIS A 518 -4.87 5.40 -3.39
N GLY A 519 -5.77 5.04 -2.45
CA GLY A 519 -7.10 5.62 -2.36
C GLY A 519 -7.04 6.86 -1.49
N GLY A 520 -7.80 7.89 -1.84
CA GLY A 520 -7.69 9.21 -1.20
C GLY A 520 -6.66 10.10 -1.89
N GLU A 521 -6.67 11.37 -1.50
CA GLU A 521 -5.78 12.40 -2.04
C GLU A 521 -4.35 12.22 -1.55
N VAL A 522 -3.36 12.50 -2.39
CA VAL A 522 -1.96 12.61 -1.94
C VAL A 522 -1.80 13.94 -1.19
N VAL A 523 -1.56 13.87 0.12
CA VAL A 523 -1.50 15.04 1.01
C VAL A 523 -0.08 15.54 1.25
N GLY A 524 0.93 14.76 0.88
CA GLY A 524 2.32 15.16 1.02
C GLY A 524 3.25 14.23 0.24
N VAL A 525 4.32 14.81 -0.32
CA VAL A 525 5.40 14.08 -0.98
C VAL A 525 6.72 14.69 -0.53
N SER A 526 7.72 13.87 -0.23
CA SER A 526 9.05 14.28 0.19
C SER A 526 10.10 13.48 -0.58
N ALA A 527 11.14 14.16 -1.08
CA ALA A 527 12.30 13.53 -1.71
C ALA A 527 13.54 13.80 -0.86
N GLU A 528 14.31 12.75 -0.55
CA GLU A 528 15.45 12.83 0.36
C GLU A 528 16.51 11.76 0.03
N ARG A 529 17.77 12.00 0.40
CA ARG A 529 18.84 11.01 0.31
C ARG A 529 19.05 10.40 1.69
N LEU A 530 18.57 9.17 1.85
CA LEU A 530 18.80 8.35 3.03
C LEU A 530 20.15 7.62 2.92
N ALA A 531 20.54 6.92 3.98
CA ALA A 531 21.77 6.10 3.99
C ALA A 531 21.81 5.06 2.85
N THR A 532 20.65 4.57 2.40
CA THR A 532 20.52 3.64 1.27
C THR A 532 20.64 4.32 -0.09
N GLY A 533 20.28 5.60 -0.20
CA GLY A 533 20.24 6.33 -1.47
C GLY A 533 19.05 7.28 -1.59
N PRO A 534 18.75 7.77 -2.81
CA PRO A 534 17.58 8.58 -3.06
C PRO A 534 16.28 7.83 -2.74
N ALA A 535 15.42 8.47 -1.96
CA ALA A 535 14.14 7.94 -1.53
C ALA A 535 13.04 8.98 -1.73
N ILE A 536 11.84 8.48 -2.02
CA ILE A 536 10.62 9.29 -2.12
C ILE A 536 9.64 8.75 -1.10
N ALA A 537 8.98 9.63 -0.36
CA ALA A 537 7.89 9.28 0.54
C ALA A 537 6.64 10.03 0.11
N ALA A 538 5.49 9.36 0.10
CA ALA A 538 4.19 9.98 -0.15
C ALA A 538 3.16 9.53 0.90
N ALA A 539 2.30 10.46 1.31
CA ALA A 539 1.22 10.22 2.26
C ALA A 539 -0.14 10.44 1.60
N TRP A 540 -1.10 9.60 1.95
CA TRP A 540 -2.49 9.72 1.50
C TRP A 540 -3.40 10.12 2.66
N SER A 541 -4.48 10.83 2.32
CA SER A 541 -5.50 11.27 3.28
C SER A 541 -6.17 10.12 4.05
N THR A 542 -6.09 8.89 3.53
CA THR A 542 -6.60 7.68 4.19
C THR A 542 -5.71 7.15 5.31
N GLY A 543 -4.51 7.71 5.50
CA GLY A 543 -3.59 7.32 6.57
C GLY A 543 -2.49 6.34 6.19
N SER A 544 -2.35 6.04 4.90
CA SER A 544 -1.24 5.24 4.38
C SER A 544 -0.08 6.15 3.99
N VAL A 545 1.14 5.69 4.21
CA VAL A 545 2.38 6.32 3.74
C VAL A 545 3.19 5.28 2.99
N ARG A 546 3.68 5.62 1.80
CA ARG A 546 4.56 4.76 1.01
C ARG A 546 5.91 5.42 0.85
N LEU A 547 6.95 4.60 0.89
CA LEU A 547 8.33 5.02 0.68
C LEU A 547 8.97 4.16 -0.41
N TRP A 548 9.52 4.80 -1.43
CA TRP A 548 10.24 4.15 -2.52
C TRP A 548 11.73 4.44 -2.39
N ASP A 549 12.55 3.40 -2.45
CA ASP A 549 13.97 3.55 -2.72
C ASP A 549 14.17 3.62 -4.24
N VAL A 550 14.56 4.79 -4.74
CA VAL A 550 14.59 5.05 -6.19
C VAL A 550 15.67 4.21 -6.88
N GLY A 551 16.74 3.87 -6.17
CA GLY A 551 17.85 3.10 -6.74
C GLY A 551 17.53 1.62 -6.98
N SER A 552 16.76 1.00 -6.09
CA SER A 552 16.33 -0.41 -6.19
C SER A 552 14.92 -0.59 -6.74
N GLY A 553 14.08 0.44 -6.70
CA GLY A 553 12.67 0.36 -7.10
C GLY A 553 11.75 -0.26 -6.05
N ILE A 554 12.26 -0.68 -4.89
CA ILE A 554 11.44 -1.30 -3.84
C ILE A 554 10.60 -0.23 -3.12
N GLU A 555 9.35 -0.59 -2.82
CA GLU A 555 8.45 0.21 -1.99
C GLU A 555 8.20 -0.40 -0.60
N ALA A 556 7.97 0.46 0.38
CA ALA A 556 7.53 0.11 1.73
C ALA A 556 6.23 0.85 2.03
N THR A 557 5.21 0.12 2.50
CA THR A 557 3.92 0.72 2.93
C THR A 557 3.80 0.72 4.45
N LEU A 558 3.38 1.86 5.01
CA LEU A 558 3.18 2.12 6.43
C LEU A 558 1.73 2.59 6.64
N GLU A 559 0.95 1.79 7.36
CA GLU A 559 -0.44 2.14 7.74
C GLU A 559 -0.43 2.87 9.08
N LEU A 560 -0.36 4.20 9.04
CA LEU A 560 -0.23 5.05 10.23
C LEU A 560 -1.59 5.51 10.81
N GLY A 561 -2.67 5.26 10.07
CA GLY A 561 -4.02 5.68 10.44
C GLY A 561 -4.35 7.07 9.91
N ALA A 562 -5.64 7.36 9.83
CA ALA A 562 -6.14 8.57 9.17
C ALA A 562 -5.80 9.86 9.95
N GLY A 563 -5.97 11.02 9.31
CA GLY A 563 -5.64 12.33 9.90
C GLY A 563 -4.31 12.93 9.46
N ILE A 564 -3.59 12.24 8.56
CA ILE A 564 -2.40 12.77 7.91
C ILE A 564 -2.83 13.81 6.88
N ALA A 565 -2.26 15.02 6.98
CA ALA A 565 -2.41 16.11 6.02
C ALA A 565 -1.04 16.66 5.55
N ALA A 566 0.06 16.17 6.11
CA ALA A 566 1.41 16.63 5.85
C ALA A 566 2.42 15.50 6.08
N LEU A 567 3.52 15.54 5.33
CA LEU A 567 4.62 14.59 5.42
C LEU A 567 5.95 15.34 5.20
N SER A 568 6.94 15.05 6.03
CA SER A 568 8.34 15.42 5.77
C SER A 568 9.27 14.26 6.13
N LEU A 569 10.32 14.08 5.34
CA LEU A 569 11.38 13.10 5.57
C LEU A 569 12.73 13.82 5.58
N ASP A 570 13.57 13.54 6.58
CA ASP A 570 14.93 14.07 6.69
C ASP A 570 16.00 13.01 6.31
N PRO A 571 17.26 13.44 6.08
CA PRO A 571 18.36 12.53 5.68
C PRO A 571 18.66 11.43 6.71
N GLU A 572 18.38 11.69 7.99
CA GLU A 572 18.58 10.77 9.10
C GLU A 572 17.48 9.71 9.23
N GLY A 573 16.48 9.73 8.33
CA GLY A 573 15.35 8.80 8.37
C GLY A 573 14.34 9.13 9.48
N THR A 574 14.30 10.39 9.94
CA THR A 574 13.17 10.90 10.72
C THR A 574 12.05 11.27 9.76
N MET A 575 10.90 10.65 9.94
CA MET A 575 9.68 10.99 9.20
C MET A 575 8.70 11.69 10.14
N THR A 576 8.27 12.89 9.79
CA THR A 576 7.18 13.57 10.51
C THR A 576 5.91 13.46 9.69
N VAL A 577 4.85 12.95 10.31
CA VAL A 577 3.49 13.00 9.77
C VAL A 577 2.64 13.90 10.65
N GLY A 578 1.76 14.68 10.05
CA GLY A 578 1.02 15.68 10.79
C GLY A 578 -0.26 16.12 10.13
N GLY A 579 -1.13 16.75 10.92
CA GLY A 579 -2.38 17.30 10.45
C GLY A 579 -3.01 18.26 11.46
N PRO A 580 -4.28 18.67 11.23
CA PRO A 580 -4.96 19.70 12.02
C PRO A 580 -5.09 19.38 13.52
N THR A 581 -5.00 18.09 13.89
CA THR A 581 -5.20 17.62 15.26
C THR A 581 -3.89 17.29 15.99
N GLY A 582 -2.75 17.31 15.30
CA GLY A 582 -1.48 16.88 15.90
C GLY A 582 -0.42 16.44 14.89
N SER A 583 0.70 15.96 15.42
CA SER A 583 1.80 15.35 14.65
C SER A 583 2.41 14.16 15.38
N ALA A 584 3.08 13.31 14.62
CA ALA A 584 3.93 12.25 15.11
C ALA A 584 5.28 12.29 14.39
N VAL A 585 6.33 12.03 15.15
CA VAL A 585 7.70 11.88 14.65
C VAL A 585 8.05 10.40 14.73
N LEU A 586 8.44 9.83 13.60
CA LEU A 586 8.79 8.42 13.45
C LEU A 586 10.28 8.31 13.08
N ARG A 587 10.97 7.38 13.74
CA ARG A 587 12.30 6.92 13.32
C ARG A 587 12.14 5.73 12.39
N LEU A 588 12.62 5.85 11.17
CA LEU A 588 12.65 4.75 10.21
C LEU A 588 13.86 3.86 10.47
N GLY A 589 13.64 2.55 10.55
CA GLY A 589 14.71 1.56 10.55
C GLY A 589 15.17 1.31 9.11
N ILE A 590 16.02 2.19 8.58
CA ILE A 590 16.42 2.21 7.16
C ILE A 590 16.88 0.84 6.66
N ASP A 591 17.66 0.11 7.45
CA ASP A 591 18.17 -1.24 7.09
C ASP A 591 17.08 -2.31 6.99
N ARG A 592 15.90 -2.05 7.57
CA ARG A 592 14.75 -2.96 7.59
C ARG A 592 13.59 -2.49 6.73
N LEU A 593 13.62 -1.21 6.32
CA LEU A 593 12.52 -0.55 5.64
C LEU A 593 12.21 -1.22 4.30
N TRP A 594 13.26 -1.59 3.56
CA TRP A 594 13.18 -2.31 2.28
C TRP A 594 13.89 -3.65 2.40
N PRO A 595 13.17 -4.72 2.79
CA PRO A 595 13.73 -6.07 2.80
C PRO A 595 14.36 -6.42 1.44
N ARG A 596 15.53 -7.07 1.46
CA ARG A 596 16.22 -7.58 0.25
C ARG A 596 16.54 -6.50 -0.79
N ARG A 597 16.70 -5.26 -0.34
CA ARG A 597 17.12 -4.12 -1.16
C ARG A 597 18.40 -4.41 -1.95
N ASP A 598 19.42 -4.91 -1.27
CA ASP A 598 20.74 -5.10 -1.89
C ASP A 598 20.71 -6.18 -2.98
N LEU A 599 19.89 -7.22 -2.78
CA LEU A 599 19.63 -8.24 -3.81
C LEU A 599 18.96 -7.60 -5.04
N THR A 600 17.88 -6.84 -4.83
CA THR A 600 17.12 -6.22 -5.93
C THR A 600 17.97 -5.20 -6.68
N ALA A 601 18.70 -4.34 -5.95
CA ALA A 601 19.66 -3.41 -6.54
C ALA A 601 20.73 -4.16 -7.34
N ALA A 602 21.23 -5.28 -6.82
CA ALA A 602 22.23 -6.07 -7.52
C ALA A 602 21.71 -6.74 -8.79
N VAL A 603 20.46 -7.21 -8.79
CA VAL A 603 19.77 -7.74 -9.97
C VAL A 603 19.63 -6.65 -11.03
N HIS A 604 19.21 -5.43 -10.66
CA HIS A 604 19.04 -4.31 -11.59
C HIS A 604 20.34 -3.71 -12.13
N ARG A 605 21.52 -4.10 -11.62
CA ARG A 605 22.81 -3.66 -12.19
C ARG A 605 23.09 -4.24 -13.59
N PHE A 606 22.38 -5.29 -13.99
CA PHE A 606 22.60 -5.98 -15.25
C PHE A 606 21.42 -5.76 -16.20
N ASP A 607 21.72 -5.55 -17.49
CA ASP A 607 20.74 -5.60 -18.56
C ASP A 607 20.52 -7.06 -18.98
N TRP A 608 19.56 -7.73 -18.33
CA TRP A 608 19.33 -9.16 -18.51
C TRP A 608 18.78 -9.53 -19.90
N ASP A 609 18.21 -8.58 -20.63
CA ASP A 609 17.73 -8.81 -22.00
C ASP A 609 18.90 -8.90 -23.00
N GLU A 610 20.04 -8.28 -22.68
CA GLU A 610 21.29 -8.40 -23.45
C GLU A 610 22.13 -9.65 -23.06
N LEU A 611 21.77 -10.34 -21.97
CA LEU A 611 22.46 -11.53 -21.51
C LEU A 611 21.84 -12.80 -22.09
N GLU A 612 22.67 -13.83 -22.27
CA GLU A 612 22.25 -15.15 -22.74
C GLU A 612 22.21 -16.15 -21.58
N CYS A 613 21.26 -17.08 -21.67
CA CYS A 613 21.07 -18.21 -20.77
C CYS A 613 20.79 -19.49 -21.60
N ALA A 614 20.58 -20.63 -20.94
CA ALA A 614 20.40 -21.92 -21.63
C ALA A 614 19.16 -21.97 -22.55
N THR A 615 18.18 -21.12 -22.30
CA THR A 615 16.89 -21.08 -23.04
C THR A 615 16.78 -19.90 -24.00
N GLY A 616 17.79 -19.02 -24.09
CA GLY A 616 17.77 -17.81 -24.92
C GLY A 616 18.14 -16.54 -24.15
N PRO A 617 17.51 -15.38 -24.42
CA PRO A 617 17.68 -14.15 -23.64
C PRO A 617 17.33 -14.36 -22.16
N ALA A 618 18.07 -13.70 -21.26
CA ALA A 618 18.00 -13.95 -19.83
C ALA A 618 17.00 -13.07 -19.06
N GLY A 619 16.06 -12.41 -19.73
CA GLY A 619 15.07 -11.51 -19.10
C GLY A 619 14.19 -12.14 -18.00
N ALA A 620 14.10 -13.47 -17.94
CA ALA A 620 13.36 -14.18 -16.87
C ALA A 620 14.21 -14.50 -15.61
N VAL A 621 15.54 -14.35 -15.68
CA VAL A 621 16.43 -14.67 -14.55
C VAL A 621 16.22 -13.75 -13.34
N PRO A 622 16.01 -12.41 -13.49
CA PRO A 622 15.68 -11.52 -12.37
C PRO A 622 14.53 -12.02 -11.53
N ASP A 623 13.41 -12.38 -12.17
CA ASP A 623 12.20 -12.84 -11.49
C ASP A 623 12.46 -14.15 -10.74
N LEU A 624 13.23 -15.07 -11.32
CA LEU A 624 13.61 -16.32 -10.65
C LEU A 624 14.52 -16.06 -9.44
N LEU A 625 15.47 -15.12 -9.51
CA LEU A 625 16.35 -14.78 -8.39
C LEU A 625 15.56 -14.19 -7.20
N LEU A 626 14.56 -13.35 -7.48
CA LEU A 626 13.69 -12.76 -6.46
C LEU A 626 12.71 -13.80 -5.90
N ALA A 627 12.10 -14.61 -6.78
CA ALA A 627 11.11 -15.62 -6.41
C ALA A 627 11.66 -16.72 -5.48
N VAL A 628 12.98 -17.02 -5.54
CA VAL A 628 13.61 -18.02 -4.64
C VAL A 628 13.36 -17.67 -3.17
N VAL A 629 13.33 -16.39 -2.81
CA VAL A 629 13.17 -15.96 -1.42
C VAL A 629 11.76 -15.51 -1.06
N GLU A 630 10.92 -15.29 -2.06
CA GLU A 630 9.49 -15.01 -1.88
C GLU A 630 8.66 -16.29 -1.70
N ALA A 631 9.26 -17.46 -1.93
CA ALA A 631 8.60 -18.74 -1.75
C ALA A 631 8.08 -18.93 -0.31
N ASP A 632 6.80 -19.32 -0.21
CA ASP A 632 6.09 -19.51 1.07
C ASP A 632 6.61 -20.71 1.89
N ASP A 633 7.31 -21.64 1.24
CA ASP A 633 7.79 -22.89 1.84
C ASP A 633 9.03 -23.47 1.12
N ASP A 634 9.73 -24.38 1.79
CA ASP A 634 10.96 -25.03 1.30
C ASP A 634 10.77 -25.72 -0.06
N ALA A 635 9.63 -26.37 -0.30
CA ALA A 635 9.39 -27.11 -1.55
C ALA A 635 9.18 -26.15 -2.73
N SER A 636 8.51 -25.02 -2.48
CA SER A 636 8.35 -23.93 -3.44
C SER A 636 9.71 -23.29 -3.76
N ALA A 637 10.55 -23.03 -2.75
CA ALA A 637 11.90 -22.49 -2.96
C ALA A 637 12.79 -23.46 -3.76
N GLU A 638 12.74 -24.76 -3.46
CA GLU A 638 13.46 -25.78 -4.22
C GLU A 638 13.00 -25.89 -5.68
N ALA A 639 11.69 -25.73 -5.94
CA ALA A 639 11.15 -25.74 -7.30
C ALA A 639 11.67 -24.54 -8.12
N VAL A 640 11.62 -23.32 -7.55
CA VAL A 640 12.17 -22.12 -8.21
C VAL A 640 13.67 -22.25 -8.43
N LEU A 641 14.41 -22.79 -7.46
CA LEU A 641 15.84 -23.04 -7.61
C LEU A 641 16.14 -24.05 -8.74
N ALA A 642 15.29 -25.06 -8.92
CA ALA A 642 15.44 -26.00 -10.04
C ALA A 642 15.24 -25.32 -11.40
N ASP A 643 14.29 -24.40 -11.51
CA ASP A 643 14.07 -23.59 -12.70
C ASP A 643 15.25 -22.63 -12.95
N LEU A 644 15.69 -21.92 -11.91
CA LEU A 644 16.88 -21.05 -11.97
C LEU A 644 18.12 -21.81 -12.44
N ARG A 645 18.34 -23.01 -11.90
CA ARG A 645 19.41 -23.92 -12.33
C ARG A 645 19.29 -24.29 -13.81
N ALA A 646 18.10 -24.60 -14.29
CA ALA A 646 17.88 -25.01 -15.69
C ALA A 646 18.10 -23.85 -16.68
N VAL A 647 17.90 -22.61 -16.25
CA VAL A 647 18.12 -21.41 -17.07
C VAL A 647 19.60 -20.99 -17.03
N LEU A 648 20.24 -21.02 -15.87
CA LEU A 648 21.64 -20.59 -15.71
C LEU A 648 22.67 -21.61 -16.23
N TYR A 649 22.25 -22.84 -16.55
CA TYR A 649 23.14 -23.90 -17.03
C TYR A 649 22.43 -24.87 -17.97
N GLY A 650 23.10 -25.27 -19.06
CA GLY A 650 22.60 -26.22 -20.04
C GLY A 650 23.71 -26.80 -20.92
N GLU A 651 23.53 -28.06 -21.37
CA GLU A 651 24.46 -28.76 -22.29
C GLU A 651 25.94 -28.81 -21.85
N GLY A 652 26.24 -28.73 -20.56
CA GLY A 652 27.62 -28.71 -20.07
C GLY A 652 28.32 -27.36 -20.25
N ARG A 653 27.57 -26.26 -20.39
CA ARG A 653 28.06 -24.89 -20.60
C ARG A 653 27.45 -23.90 -19.62
N VAL A 654 28.21 -22.86 -19.29
CA VAL A 654 27.74 -21.66 -18.59
C VAL A 654 27.61 -20.50 -19.58
N PHE A 655 26.84 -19.47 -19.21
CA PHE A 655 26.47 -18.36 -20.07
C PHE A 655 26.77 -17.02 -19.40
N SER A 656 26.59 -15.91 -20.14
CA SER A 656 26.80 -14.56 -19.57
C SER A 656 25.85 -14.27 -18.40
N ALA A 657 24.60 -14.78 -18.44
CA ALA A 657 23.68 -14.71 -17.31
C ALA A 657 24.18 -15.46 -16.06
N THR A 658 24.92 -16.57 -16.23
CA THR A 658 25.52 -17.30 -15.11
C THR A 658 26.51 -16.42 -14.36
N VAL A 659 27.35 -15.66 -15.08
CA VAL A 659 28.33 -14.74 -14.50
C VAL A 659 27.63 -13.64 -13.69
N ALA A 660 26.59 -13.03 -14.26
CA ALA A 660 25.81 -11.98 -13.61
C ALA A 660 25.06 -12.48 -12.36
N ALA A 661 24.62 -13.74 -12.37
CA ALA A 661 23.90 -14.34 -11.26
C ALA A 661 24.78 -14.66 -10.04
N VAL A 662 26.08 -14.96 -10.20
CA VAL A 662 26.98 -15.33 -9.09
C VAL A 662 26.92 -14.38 -7.87
N PRO A 663 27.08 -13.04 -8.02
CA PRO A 663 26.96 -12.13 -6.87
C PRO A 663 25.56 -12.15 -6.24
N CYS A 664 24.50 -12.30 -7.05
CA CYS A 664 23.12 -12.41 -6.58
C CYS A 664 22.91 -13.68 -5.73
N LEU A 665 23.40 -14.82 -6.22
CA LEU A 665 23.37 -16.09 -5.48
C LEU A 665 24.13 -16.01 -4.16
N LEU A 666 25.25 -15.28 -4.10
CA LEU A 666 25.98 -15.09 -2.85
C LEU A 666 25.20 -14.27 -1.81
N MET A 667 24.50 -13.20 -2.24
CA MET A 667 23.61 -12.45 -1.33
C MET A 667 22.48 -13.34 -0.81
N LEU A 668 21.87 -14.15 -1.69
CA LEU A 668 20.84 -15.12 -1.32
C LEU A 668 21.32 -16.14 -0.28
N VAL A 669 22.58 -16.57 -0.36
CA VAL A 669 23.20 -17.44 0.65
C VAL A 669 23.42 -16.70 1.98
N GLY A 670 23.66 -15.39 1.93
CA GLY A 670 23.81 -14.55 3.11
C GLY A 670 22.52 -14.31 3.90
N GLU A 671 21.35 -14.53 3.30
CA GLU A 671 20.06 -14.40 3.99
C GLU A 671 19.82 -15.61 4.91
N GLU A 672 19.95 -15.42 6.23
CA GLU A 672 19.86 -16.51 7.23
C GLU A 672 18.53 -17.28 7.16
N ASP A 673 17.42 -16.61 6.87
CA ASP A 673 16.08 -17.19 6.78
C ASP A 673 15.80 -17.91 5.45
N ASN A 674 16.74 -17.92 4.50
CA ASN A 674 16.56 -18.58 3.21
C ASN A 674 16.67 -20.11 3.37
N PRO A 675 15.63 -20.91 3.04
CA PRO A 675 15.67 -22.35 3.23
C PRO A 675 16.62 -23.07 2.26
N VAL A 676 17.02 -22.40 1.16
CA VAL A 676 17.86 -22.97 0.11
C VAL A 676 19.27 -22.37 0.04
N ARG A 677 19.84 -21.95 1.18
CA ARG A 677 21.25 -21.48 1.27
C ARG A 677 22.27 -22.52 0.81
N TRP A 678 22.23 -23.74 1.35
CA TRP A 678 23.20 -24.79 0.96
C TRP A 678 22.99 -25.32 -0.48
N PRO A 679 21.75 -25.46 -1.02
CA PRO A 679 21.54 -25.75 -2.44
C PRO A 679 22.07 -24.67 -3.38
N LEU A 680 21.98 -23.39 -3.01
CA LEU A 680 22.56 -22.28 -3.79
C LEU A 680 24.10 -22.39 -3.87
N LEU A 681 24.76 -22.69 -2.75
CA LEU A 681 26.21 -22.95 -2.74
C LEU A 681 26.59 -24.15 -3.63
N ASN A 682 25.76 -25.19 -3.66
CA ASN A 682 25.98 -26.32 -4.56
C ASN A 682 25.82 -25.96 -6.03
N LEU A 683 24.81 -25.13 -6.35
CA LEU A 683 24.60 -24.62 -7.70
C LEU A 683 25.83 -23.81 -8.17
N MET A 684 26.38 -22.96 -7.30
CA MET A 684 27.64 -22.27 -7.57
C MET A 684 28.80 -23.25 -7.81
N GLY A 685 28.92 -24.31 -7.00
CA GLY A 685 29.92 -25.37 -7.21
C GLY A 685 29.76 -26.14 -8.51
N GLU A 686 28.53 -26.33 -8.99
CA GLU A 686 28.28 -26.89 -10.32
C GLU A 686 28.85 -25.98 -11.40
N PHE A 687 28.57 -24.67 -11.33
CA PHE A 687 29.14 -23.70 -12.26
C PHE A 687 30.67 -23.72 -12.26
N THR A 688 31.30 -23.81 -11.09
CA THR A 688 32.76 -23.94 -10.97
C THR A 688 33.28 -25.15 -11.72
N ARG A 689 32.67 -26.32 -11.53
CA ARG A 689 33.12 -27.55 -12.19
C ARG A 689 32.94 -27.51 -13.70
N ILE A 690 31.87 -26.90 -14.18
CA ILE A 690 31.66 -26.70 -15.63
C ILE A 690 32.73 -25.75 -16.17
N ALA A 691 33.01 -24.66 -15.46
CA ALA A 691 34.04 -23.68 -15.82
C ALA A 691 35.48 -24.23 -15.76
N LEU A 692 35.73 -25.27 -14.95
CA LEU A 692 37.01 -26.00 -14.85
C LEU A 692 37.07 -27.23 -15.78
N GLY A 693 35.96 -27.62 -16.39
CA GLY A 693 35.88 -28.73 -17.32
C GLY A 693 36.67 -28.50 -18.61
N PRO A 694 36.76 -29.50 -19.51
CA PRO A 694 37.37 -29.30 -20.81
C PRO A 694 36.68 -28.14 -21.52
N ALA A 695 37.47 -27.11 -21.86
CA ALA A 695 37.02 -25.92 -22.57
C ALA A 695 36.06 -26.28 -23.71
N GLY A 696 34.91 -25.59 -23.76
CA GLY A 696 33.93 -25.77 -24.83
C GLY A 696 34.55 -25.71 -26.23
N ALA A 697 33.85 -26.33 -27.19
CA ALA A 697 34.35 -26.44 -28.56
C ALA A 697 34.60 -25.05 -29.20
N ASP A 698 33.79 -24.05 -28.85
CA ASP A 698 33.85 -22.67 -29.33
C ASP A 698 34.48 -21.68 -28.32
N GLU A 699 34.89 -20.52 -28.82
CA GLU A 699 35.58 -19.48 -28.06
C GLU A 699 34.70 -18.80 -27.00
N GLU A 700 33.40 -18.66 -27.30
CA GLU A 700 32.44 -18.02 -26.42
C GLU A 700 32.20 -18.83 -25.15
N SER A 701 32.11 -20.16 -25.27
CA SER A 701 32.07 -21.07 -24.12
C SER A 701 33.28 -20.89 -23.19
N ARG A 702 34.47 -20.68 -23.76
CA ARG A 702 35.71 -20.50 -22.97
C ARG A 702 35.69 -19.17 -22.25
N ARG A 703 35.25 -18.12 -22.95
CA ARG A 703 35.10 -16.79 -22.38
C ARG A 703 34.20 -16.83 -21.16
N TRP A 704 33.00 -17.41 -21.25
CA TRP A 704 32.08 -17.44 -20.12
C TRP A 704 32.57 -18.33 -18.98
N ALA A 705 33.17 -19.48 -19.27
CA ALA A 705 33.83 -20.30 -18.25
C ALA A 705 34.91 -19.51 -17.47
N GLU A 706 35.73 -18.70 -18.15
CA GLU A 706 36.75 -17.87 -17.50
C GLU A 706 36.13 -16.77 -16.62
N HIS A 707 35.14 -16.03 -17.12
CA HIS A 707 34.45 -15.01 -16.34
C HIS A 707 33.70 -15.59 -15.13
N THR A 708 33.05 -16.75 -15.28
CA THR A 708 32.39 -17.44 -14.18
C THR A 708 33.40 -17.83 -13.10
N ARG A 709 34.58 -18.33 -13.50
CA ARG A 709 35.66 -18.64 -12.55
C ARG A 709 36.08 -17.39 -11.77
N THR A 710 36.36 -16.28 -12.46
CA THR A 710 36.73 -15.01 -11.80
C THR A 710 35.65 -14.52 -10.84
N ALA A 711 34.37 -14.59 -11.22
CA ALA A 711 33.26 -14.21 -10.34
C ALA A 711 33.18 -15.09 -9.07
N LEU A 712 33.43 -16.39 -9.21
CA LEU A 712 33.46 -17.33 -8.09
C LEU A 712 34.67 -17.13 -7.17
N GLU A 713 35.83 -16.77 -7.74
CA GLU A 713 37.03 -16.43 -6.95
C GLU A 713 36.78 -15.20 -6.07
N GLN A 714 35.97 -14.24 -6.54
CA GLN A 714 35.55 -13.07 -5.75
C GLN A 714 34.63 -13.43 -4.57
N CYS A 715 34.02 -14.62 -4.57
CA CYS A 715 33.16 -15.09 -3.47
C CYS A 715 33.97 -15.68 -2.31
N VAL A 716 35.27 -15.96 -2.49
CA VAL A 716 36.10 -16.65 -1.50
C VAL A 716 36.08 -16.02 -0.10
N PRO A 717 36.19 -14.69 0.08
CA PRO A 717 36.09 -14.09 1.41
C PRO A 717 34.79 -14.44 2.14
N ALA A 718 33.66 -14.47 1.43
CA ALA A 718 32.38 -14.84 2.01
C ALA A 718 32.31 -16.34 2.38
N LEU A 719 32.94 -17.22 1.60
CA LEU A 719 33.02 -18.66 1.94
C LEU A 719 33.76 -18.91 3.25
N TYR A 720 34.76 -18.07 3.59
CA TYR A 720 35.44 -18.16 4.88
C TYR A 720 34.52 -17.81 6.04
N VAL A 721 33.69 -16.77 5.88
CA VAL A 721 32.67 -16.40 6.88
C VAL A 721 31.64 -17.53 7.03
N LEU A 722 31.16 -18.09 5.92
CA LEU A 722 30.15 -19.16 5.91
C LEU A 722 30.67 -20.51 6.42
N MET A 723 32.00 -20.71 6.52
CA MET A 723 32.55 -21.91 7.19
C MET A 723 32.29 -21.91 8.70
N ASP A 724 31.93 -20.78 9.29
CA ASP A 724 31.52 -20.64 10.68
C ASP A 724 30.01 -20.43 10.87
N ASP A 725 29.21 -20.61 9.82
CA ASP A 725 27.75 -20.50 9.85
C ASP A 725 27.10 -21.46 10.86
N ASP A 726 25.94 -21.09 11.43
CA ASP A 726 25.21 -21.93 12.37
C ASP A 726 24.64 -23.19 11.70
N ASP A 727 24.26 -23.13 10.41
CA ASP A 727 23.78 -24.29 9.65
C ASP A 727 24.94 -25.22 9.21
N PRO A 728 24.99 -26.47 9.71
CA PRO A 728 26.02 -27.44 9.32
C PRO A 728 26.07 -27.73 7.81
N ALA A 729 24.95 -27.63 7.11
CA ALA A 729 24.89 -27.84 5.67
C ALA A 729 25.53 -26.69 4.88
N VAL A 730 25.37 -25.45 5.35
CA VAL A 730 26.03 -24.26 4.78
C VAL A 730 27.54 -24.34 4.99
N ARG A 731 28.00 -24.71 6.20
CA ARG A 731 29.43 -24.93 6.47
C ARG A 731 30.02 -26.00 5.54
N ALA A 732 29.32 -27.11 5.38
CA ALA A 732 29.75 -28.22 4.51
C ALA A 732 29.83 -27.80 3.04
N ALA A 733 28.79 -27.14 2.52
CA ALA A 733 28.74 -26.69 1.13
C ALA A 733 29.81 -25.62 0.83
N SER A 734 30.04 -24.69 1.77
CA SER A 734 31.08 -23.65 1.66
C SER A 734 32.48 -24.26 1.58
N ALA A 735 32.78 -25.25 2.43
CA ALA A 735 34.06 -25.96 2.39
C ALA A 735 34.27 -26.72 1.07
N LEU A 736 33.22 -27.39 0.57
CA LEU A 736 33.29 -28.11 -0.70
C LEU A 736 33.48 -27.16 -1.89
N LEU A 737 32.78 -26.03 -1.91
CA LEU A 737 32.94 -24.99 -2.94
C LEU A 737 34.35 -24.37 -2.91
N LEU A 738 34.87 -24.05 -1.72
CA LEU A 738 36.22 -23.54 -1.53
C LEU A 738 37.28 -24.51 -2.09
N SER A 739 37.04 -25.82 -1.96
CA SER A 739 37.95 -26.85 -2.48
C SER A 739 38.00 -26.95 -4.01
N GLU A 740 37.03 -26.36 -4.72
CA GLU A 740 37.02 -26.27 -6.19
C GLU A 740 37.88 -25.10 -6.70
N VAL A 741 38.21 -24.12 -5.86
CA VAL A 741 39.07 -22.96 -6.17
C VAL A 741 40.28 -22.86 -5.22
N PRO A 742 41.14 -23.89 -5.14
CA PRO A 742 42.16 -24.03 -4.10
C PRO A 742 43.29 -22.98 -4.16
N ASP A 743 43.40 -22.22 -5.25
CA ASP A 743 44.41 -21.18 -5.47
C ASP A 743 43.92 -19.77 -5.16
N ALA A 744 42.60 -19.57 -5.07
CA ALA A 744 42.00 -18.28 -4.76
C ALA A 744 42.16 -17.95 -3.27
N ARG A 745 42.42 -16.69 -2.95
CA ARG A 745 42.72 -16.22 -1.59
C ARG A 745 41.94 -14.94 -1.29
N PRO A 746 41.49 -14.74 -0.04
CA PRO A 746 41.07 -13.43 0.44
C PRO A 746 42.24 -12.44 0.49
N ASP A 747 41.94 -11.14 0.65
CA ASP A 747 42.93 -10.05 0.63
C ASP A 747 44.01 -10.17 1.73
N ASP A 748 43.69 -10.80 2.86
CA ASP A 748 44.62 -11.06 3.95
C ASP A 748 45.58 -12.24 3.68
N GLY A 749 45.40 -12.93 2.55
CA GLY A 749 46.24 -14.04 2.11
C GLY A 749 46.01 -15.36 2.87
N ALA A 750 44.91 -15.50 3.63
CA ALA A 750 44.63 -16.71 4.41
C ALA A 750 44.59 -17.98 3.54
N ASP A 751 45.32 -19.03 3.94
CA ASP A 751 45.41 -20.27 3.17
C ASP A 751 44.18 -21.19 3.41
N PRO A 752 43.44 -21.62 2.37
CA PRO A 752 42.23 -22.43 2.49
C PRO A 752 42.43 -23.72 3.28
N LEU A 753 43.59 -24.35 3.11
CA LEU A 753 43.90 -25.56 3.86
C LEU A 753 43.99 -25.27 5.36
N SER A 754 44.61 -24.16 5.75
CA SER A 754 44.77 -23.82 7.16
C SER A 754 43.42 -23.57 7.82
N GLU A 755 42.51 -22.89 7.12
CA GLU A 755 41.15 -22.63 7.61
C GLU A 755 40.30 -23.90 7.71
N LEU A 756 40.32 -24.74 6.67
CA LEU A 756 39.66 -26.05 6.70
C LEU A 756 40.17 -26.91 7.86
N MET A 757 41.48 -26.93 8.12
CA MET A 757 42.05 -27.69 9.23
C MET A 757 41.63 -27.11 10.60
N ALA A 758 41.59 -25.79 10.75
CA ALA A 758 41.11 -25.14 11.97
C ALA A 758 39.63 -25.46 12.26
N ARG A 759 38.79 -25.51 11.21
CA ARG A 759 37.38 -25.89 11.34
C ARG A 759 37.20 -27.38 11.66
N ILE A 760 37.97 -28.27 11.03
CA ILE A 760 37.97 -29.72 11.31
C ILE A 760 38.19 -30.03 12.80
N GLU A 761 39.03 -29.25 13.50
CA GLU A 761 39.31 -29.46 14.91
C GLU A 761 38.14 -29.14 15.85
N LYS A 762 37.21 -28.30 15.41
CA LYS A 762 36.07 -27.82 16.21
C LYS A 762 34.74 -28.43 15.79
N GLU A 763 34.65 -29.03 14.60
CA GLU A 763 33.39 -29.53 14.04
C GLU A 763 32.89 -30.77 14.78
N THR A 764 31.60 -30.74 15.13
CA THR A 764 30.92 -31.82 15.85
C THR A 764 29.95 -32.59 14.96
N GLU A 765 29.46 -31.97 13.88
CA GLU A 765 28.50 -32.60 12.97
C GLU A 765 29.21 -33.55 12.01
N VAL A 766 28.73 -34.80 11.95
CA VAL A 766 29.42 -35.91 11.26
C VAL A 766 29.53 -35.66 9.75
N GLU A 767 28.43 -35.24 9.12
CA GLU A 767 28.38 -34.98 7.68
C GLU A 767 29.26 -33.78 7.29
N THR A 768 29.22 -32.72 8.10
CA THR A 768 30.05 -31.52 7.90
C THR A 768 31.53 -31.81 8.10
N LEU A 769 31.88 -32.55 9.15
CA LEU A 769 33.26 -32.99 9.40
C LEU A 769 33.78 -33.86 8.26
N ALA A 770 32.96 -34.79 7.76
CA ALA A 770 33.32 -35.59 6.60
C ALA A 770 33.51 -34.74 5.33
N SER A 771 32.65 -33.74 5.11
CA SER A 771 32.75 -32.79 3.98
C SER A 771 34.01 -31.94 4.05
N LEU A 772 34.37 -31.44 5.23
CA LEU A 772 35.59 -30.68 5.48
C LEU A 772 36.84 -31.53 5.19
N VAL A 773 36.85 -32.80 5.59
CA VAL A 773 37.95 -33.73 5.28
C VAL A 773 38.04 -33.99 3.77
N VAL A 774 36.91 -34.16 3.08
CA VAL A 774 36.86 -34.28 1.61
C VAL A 774 37.42 -33.02 0.94
N ALA A 775 37.01 -31.84 1.38
CA ALA A 775 37.49 -30.55 0.89
C ALA A 775 39.00 -30.39 1.10
N ALA A 776 39.49 -30.63 2.32
CA ALA A 776 40.91 -30.56 2.64
C ALA A 776 41.74 -31.54 1.80
N ALA A 777 41.26 -32.76 1.60
CA ALA A 777 41.93 -33.75 0.75
C ALA A 777 42.07 -33.30 -0.71
N ARG A 778 41.12 -32.51 -1.24
CA ARG A 778 41.20 -31.93 -2.59
C ARG A 778 42.22 -30.79 -2.65
N VAL A 779 42.18 -29.87 -1.68
CA VAL A 779 43.11 -28.73 -1.60
C VAL A 779 44.58 -29.18 -1.44
N VAL A 780 44.82 -30.31 -0.77
CA VAL A 780 46.17 -30.85 -0.51
C VAL A 780 46.80 -31.49 -1.75
N GLN A 781 46.04 -31.85 -2.79
CA GLN A 781 46.54 -32.60 -3.94
C GLN A 781 47.73 -31.88 -4.61
N GLY A 782 48.95 -32.44 -4.48
CA GLY A 782 50.19 -31.86 -5.03
C GLY A 782 51.00 -30.96 -4.10
N ARG A 783 50.57 -30.75 -2.83
CA ARG A 783 51.35 -30.02 -1.82
C ARG A 783 52.48 -30.87 -1.21
N ALA A 784 53.57 -30.21 -0.83
CA ALA A 784 54.77 -30.86 -0.30
C ALA A 784 54.63 -31.37 1.15
N ASP A 785 53.81 -30.72 1.99
CA ASP A 785 53.61 -31.08 3.40
C ASP A 785 52.13 -31.26 3.74
N PRO A 786 51.57 -32.46 3.49
CA PRO A 786 50.17 -32.77 3.75
C PRO A 786 49.91 -33.01 5.25
N PRO A 787 48.74 -32.62 5.81
CA PRO A 787 48.41 -32.74 7.24
C PRO A 787 48.08 -34.19 7.67
N SER A 788 48.98 -35.12 7.37
CA SER A 788 48.80 -36.57 7.51
C SER A 788 48.55 -37.02 8.94
N ALA A 789 49.08 -36.30 9.93
CA ALA A 789 48.85 -36.61 11.34
C ALA A 789 47.37 -36.46 11.74
N VAL A 790 46.70 -35.40 11.28
CA VAL A 790 45.29 -35.16 11.61
C VAL A 790 44.40 -36.19 10.93
N PHE A 791 44.63 -36.48 9.65
CA PHE A 791 43.90 -37.54 8.95
C PHE A 791 44.15 -38.93 9.55
N SER A 792 45.38 -39.23 9.99
CA SER A 792 45.68 -40.51 10.66
C SER A 792 44.90 -40.65 11.97
N ARG A 793 44.85 -39.59 12.78
CA ARG A 793 44.04 -39.54 14.01
C ARG A 793 42.55 -39.75 13.72
N LEU A 794 42.00 -39.03 12.73
CA LEU A 794 40.59 -39.17 12.35
C LEU A 794 40.27 -40.58 11.80
N CYS A 795 41.18 -41.17 11.03
CA CYS A 795 41.01 -42.54 10.51
C CYS A 795 41.02 -43.60 11.62
N ALA A 796 41.87 -43.44 12.63
CA ALA A 796 42.04 -44.41 13.72
C ALA A 796 41.01 -44.24 14.84
N ASP A 797 40.77 -43.00 15.26
CA ASP A 797 40.13 -42.69 16.54
C ASP A 797 38.69 -42.17 16.40
N SER A 798 38.25 -41.77 15.20
CA SER A 798 36.88 -41.29 15.03
C SER A 798 35.86 -42.40 15.27
N GLU A 799 34.80 -42.10 16.02
CA GLU A 799 33.70 -43.03 16.28
C GLU A 799 32.81 -43.25 15.04
N HIS A 800 32.80 -42.29 14.11
CA HIS A 800 31.96 -42.29 12.92
C HIS A 800 32.64 -42.94 11.70
N ARG A 801 31.92 -43.83 11.03
CA ARG A 801 32.46 -44.62 9.90
C ARG A 801 32.82 -43.75 8.70
N GLU A 802 31.97 -42.76 8.45
CA GLU A 802 32.02 -41.82 7.35
C GLU A 802 33.27 -40.93 7.44
N VAL A 803 33.56 -40.40 8.63
CA VAL A 803 34.75 -39.61 8.91
C VAL A 803 36.02 -40.45 8.79
N ARG A 804 36.00 -41.70 9.31
CA ARG A 804 37.13 -42.63 9.13
C ARG A 804 37.42 -42.89 7.66
N ALA A 805 36.38 -43.11 6.85
CA ALA A 805 36.53 -43.38 5.43
C ALA A 805 36.98 -42.15 4.62
N ALA A 806 36.48 -40.96 4.93
CA ALA A 806 36.96 -39.71 4.34
C ALA A 806 38.45 -39.48 4.64
N ALA A 807 38.85 -39.68 5.90
CA ALA A 807 40.24 -39.53 6.32
C ALA A 807 41.15 -40.60 5.70
N ALA A 808 40.69 -41.85 5.59
CA ALA A 808 41.38 -42.92 4.87
C ALA A 808 41.60 -42.56 3.39
N ALA A 809 40.60 -42.01 2.72
CA ALA A 809 40.71 -41.54 1.34
C ALA A 809 41.70 -40.36 1.20
N ALA A 810 41.69 -39.43 2.16
CA ALA A 810 42.65 -38.33 2.21
C ALA A 810 44.11 -38.83 2.36
N LEU A 811 44.33 -39.83 3.23
CA LEU A 811 45.64 -40.48 3.42
C LEU A 811 46.09 -41.26 2.18
N LEU A 812 45.18 -41.86 1.41
CA LEU A 812 45.56 -42.52 0.16
C LEU A 812 45.96 -41.51 -0.94
N ARG A 813 45.42 -40.30 -0.91
CA ARG A 813 45.73 -39.24 -1.89
C ARG A 813 46.99 -38.46 -1.52
N CYS A 814 47.22 -38.24 -0.23
CA CYS A 814 48.20 -37.29 0.25
C CYS A 814 49.14 -37.85 1.33
N GLY A 815 48.96 -39.10 1.77
CA GLY A 815 49.74 -39.69 2.86
C GLY A 815 51.10 -40.27 2.45
N PRO A 816 51.89 -40.74 3.42
CA PRO A 816 53.23 -41.28 3.18
C PRO A 816 53.21 -42.56 2.32
N ALA A 817 54.32 -42.81 1.61
CA ALA A 817 54.52 -44.01 0.80
C ALA A 817 54.37 -45.28 1.67
N GLY A 818 53.21 -45.94 1.56
CA GLY A 818 52.83 -47.07 2.42
C GLY A 818 51.40 -47.03 2.94
N ALA A 819 50.69 -45.91 2.82
CA ALA A 819 49.28 -45.78 3.26
C ALA A 819 48.36 -46.89 2.70
N ALA A 820 48.57 -47.32 1.46
CA ALA A 820 47.79 -48.39 0.83
C ALA A 820 48.01 -49.80 1.45
N ALA A 821 49.05 -49.98 2.28
CA ALA A 821 49.34 -51.23 2.97
C ALA A 821 48.87 -51.23 4.44
N ASP A 822 48.34 -50.11 4.95
CA ASP A 822 47.80 -50.01 6.30
C ASP A 822 46.41 -50.66 6.37
N SER A 823 46.28 -51.72 7.18
CA SER A 823 45.02 -52.45 7.33
C SER A 823 43.88 -51.55 7.83
N THR A 824 44.19 -50.55 8.66
CA THR A 824 43.22 -49.60 9.23
C THR A 824 42.56 -48.77 8.13
N ILE A 825 43.37 -48.29 7.17
CA ILE A 825 42.92 -47.50 6.02
C ILE A 825 42.03 -48.35 5.11
N THR A 826 42.47 -49.56 4.76
CA THR A 826 41.67 -50.46 3.92
C THR A 826 40.38 -50.91 4.59
N GLU A 827 40.39 -51.22 5.89
CA GLU A 827 39.18 -51.61 6.62
C GLU A 827 38.15 -50.48 6.71
N ALA A 828 38.59 -49.24 6.90
CA ALA A 828 37.70 -48.07 6.93
C ALA A 828 36.96 -47.91 5.59
N ILE A 829 37.68 -48.05 4.47
CA ILE A 829 37.11 -47.97 3.11
C ILE A 829 36.16 -49.13 2.84
N ASP A 830 36.56 -50.37 3.13
CA ASP A 830 35.75 -51.55 2.84
C ASP A 830 34.44 -51.56 3.65
N ARG A 831 34.49 -51.16 4.94
CA ARG A 831 33.28 -51.01 5.76
C ARG A 831 32.33 -49.96 5.21
N GLU A 832 32.87 -48.87 4.66
CA GLU A 832 32.07 -47.77 4.13
C GLU A 832 31.44 -48.11 2.77
N LEU A 833 32.16 -48.82 1.90
CA LEU A 833 31.63 -49.33 0.63
C LEU A 833 30.55 -50.41 0.83
N ALA A 834 30.63 -51.19 1.92
CA ALA A 834 29.65 -52.20 2.26
C ALA A 834 28.36 -51.62 2.89
N ALA A 835 28.38 -50.37 3.36
CA ALA A 835 27.24 -49.76 4.02
C ALA A 835 26.16 -49.34 3.01
N PRO A 836 24.87 -49.64 3.25
CA PRO A 836 23.79 -49.29 2.32
C PRO A 836 23.55 -47.78 2.23
N GLU A 837 23.77 -47.06 3.33
CA GLU A 837 23.57 -45.61 3.45
C GLU A 837 24.78 -44.97 4.12
N SER A 838 25.03 -43.70 3.81
CA SER A 838 26.15 -42.96 4.37
C SER A 838 25.95 -41.46 4.32
N ALA A 839 26.40 -40.77 5.36
CA ALA A 839 26.53 -39.32 5.37
C ALA A 839 27.56 -38.81 4.34
N LEU A 840 28.38 -39.67 3.71
CA LEU A 840 29.26 -39.28 2.60
C LEU A 840 28.53 -39.14 1.26
N ASP A 841 27.34 -39.74 1.10
CA ASP A 841 26.71 -39.78 -0.22
C ASP A 841 26.31 -38.41 -0.75
N ARG A 842 25.88 -37.53 0.14
CA ARG A 842 25.48 -36.16 -0.21
C ARG A 842 26.70 -35.28 -0.48
N PRO A 843 27.71 -35.18 0.41
CA PRO A 843 28.95 -34.44 0.15
C PRO A 843 29.65 -34.86 -1.15
N LEU A 844 29.69 -36.17 -1.44
CA LEU A 844 30.31 -36.67 -2.66
C LEU A 844 29.50 -36.34 -3.92
N ARG A 845 28.16 -36.43 -3.87
CA ARG A 845 27.29 -36.00 -4.96
C ARG A 845 27.48 -34.52 -5.28
N VAL A 846 27.63 -33.68 -4.26
CA VAL A 846 27.88 -32.24 -4.40
C VAL A 846 29.13 -31.95 -5.22
N VAL A 847 30.19 -32.75 -5.09
CA VAL A 847 31.43 -32.61 -5.88
C VAL A 847 31.48 -33.50 -7.12
N GLY A 848 30.33 -34.04 -7.56
CA GLY A 848 30.21 -34.86 -8.77
C GLY A 848 30.87 -36.24 -8.66
N LEU A 849 31.05 -36.77 -7.45
CA LEU A 849 31.66 -38.07 -7.20
C LEU A 849 30.64 -39.07 -6.62
N THR A 850 30.85 -40.34 -6.92
CA THR A 850 30.17 -41.43 -6.22
C THR A 850 31.02 -41.90 -5.05
N ARG A 851 30.39 -42.51 -4.03
CA ARG A 851 31.12 -43.16 -2.93
C ARG A 851 32.15 -44.16 -3.45
N ALA A 852 31.76 -44.96 -4.45
CA ALA A 852 32.65 -45.89 -5.11
C ALA A 852 33.82 -45.19 -5.80
N SER A 853 33.60 -44.16 -6.62
CA SER A 853 34.70 -43.48 -7.34
C SER A 853 35.64 -42.73 -6.40
N PHE A 854 35.12 -42.09 -5.37
CA PHE A 854 35.91 -41.37 -4.38
C PHE A 854 36.82 -42.30 -3.58
N LEU A 855 36.26 -43.41 -3.08
CA LEU A 855 37.01 -44.39 -2.26
C LEU A 855 37.83 -45.38 -3.09
N ALA A 856 37.46 -45.63 -4.36
CA ALA A 856 38.19 -46.51 -5.28
C ALA A 856 39.37 -45.82 -5.97
N THR A 857 39.68 -44.56 -5.63
CA THR A 857 40.91 -43.90 -6.08
C THR A 857 42.13 -44.53 -5.37
N ARG A 858 42.34 -45.85 -5.56
CA ARG A 858 43.63 -46.51 -5.35
C ARG A 858 44.55 -45.97 -6.42
N VAL A 859 45.45 -45.06 -6.02
CA VAL A 859 46.77 -44.83 -6.63
C VAL A 859 46.80 -45.17 -8.13
N ALA A 860 46.26 -44.27 -8.97
CA ALA A 860 46.86 -44.13 -10.28
C ALA A 860 48.19 -43.41 -10.02
N SER A 861 49.25 -44.23 -9.96
CA SER A 861 50.65 -43.82 -9.91
C SER A 861 51.02 -42.86 -11.03
#